data_AF-A0A9E3WGW3-F1
#
_entry.id   AF-A0A9E3WGW3-F1
#
_cell.length_a   1.000
_cell.length_b   1.000
_cell.length_c   1.000
_cell.angle_alpha   90.00
_cell.angle_beta   90.00
_cell.angle_gamma   90.00
#
_symmetry.space_group_name_H-M   'P 1'
#
loop_
_entity.id
_entity.type
_entity.pdbx_description
1 polymer ?
#
loop_
_entity_poly.entity_id
_entity_poly.type
_entity_poly.pdbx_seq_one_letter_code
_entity_poly.pdbx_strand_id
1 'polypeptide(L)'
;MISHRLYLPSAIVLASFQCVTLAAVPDFNGDIAPILVKRCLECHNEREAAGGLTLTTRDSVLLGGDSGEVIVPRRPDQSLLIERITNGEMPPPKQGKSQPLPTGEIELLSAWIASGAEWPTERALDLYEATNEVRAGRDWWSLKPVVNPVVPRVNDQHDLHPIDTFIRSRLEKEGLVSALPADRRTLLRRTYVDVIGMPPSAEQLGDFLADDAPDAWERVVDELLASPQYGVRWARYWLDLVRYADTCGYERDQDKPNVWRYRDWVVRSLNEDKPYDQFVIEQLAGDEIRDRDEQSVIATGFLRLGTWNDEPNDPHEYKFERLEDMVHATSSAFMGLTVKCARCHDHKFDPILQLDYYRMAAAFWAGPIEPRDRSLLGGPSSDELGFEDVFGWTDLSPDSKPLRLLKKGDPKRPLDEVVPAHLSTIPAIHREFESPPNGSKTTQRRLQLARWITDPENPLTARVFVNRLWQHHFGEGLVRSVNNFGFRGDLPTHPELLDWLAADFVAGGWKVKRMHKQILMSRTYCQSSLHPQQEAYSERDFTNRLWWRANRRRLDAEALRDAMLAASGEIDLKLGGPSFKPTISEEALEGLSRKSSAWEASGGQEQLRRSLYIYAKRGLLTPLMTTFDFADTTLPCGQRDVTTAPTQALALLNNSFVHNRSRSVARRVLARTSGADDVVGQIRLAWQLTLGREPDEYETSLAAQHIAAQRTRFKSDDSFLALTSLCHVLLNSNEFIYVD
;
A
#
# COMPACT_ATOMS: atom_id res chain seq x y z
N MET A 1 19.44 96.08 21.71
CA MET A 1 20.70 96.85 21.64
C MET A 1 21.67 96.07 20.79
N ILE A 2 22.17 96.73 19.75
CA ILE A 2 23.03 96.20 18.69
C ILE A 2 24.47 96.11 19.20
N SER A 3 25.16 95.00 18.93
CA SER A 3 26.61 95.01 18.70
C SER A 3 27.08 93.75 17.95
N HIS A 4 27.61 93.96 16.75
CA HIS A 4 28.25 93.00 15.85
C HIS A 4 29.53 92.36 16.43
N ARG A 5 29.85 91.14 15.97
CA ARG A 5 31.19 90.64 15.56
C ARG A 5 31.02 89.22 14.95
N LEU A 6 31.11 89.09 13.62
CA LEU A 6 32.29 88.72 12.80
C LEU A 6 32.61 87.21 12.79
N TYR A 7 32.40 86.62 11.61
CA TYR A 7 32.58 85.22 11.22
C TYR A 7 34.06 84.82 11.03
N LEU A 8 34.41 83.60 11.43
CA LEU A 8 35.46 82.76 10.83
C LEU A 8 34.87 81.33 10.67
N PRO A 9 35.06 80.64 9.52
CA PRO A 9 34.54 79.28 9.37
C PRO A 9 35.57 78.26 9.87
N SER A 10 35.19 77.43 10.83
CA SER A 10 35.93 76.22 11.21
C SER A 10 35.28 75.02 10.53
N ALA A 11 36.06 74.36 9.66
CA ALA A 11 35.69 73.08 9.07
C ALA A 11 35.64 72.00 10.18
N ILE A 12 34.48 71.36 10.35
CA ILE A 12 34.30 70.19 11.20
C ILE A 12 34.28 68.97 10.30
N VAL A 13 35.28 68.11 10.46
CA VAL A 13 35.37 66.77 9.87
C VAL A 13 34.35 65.87 10.59
N LEU A 14 33.33 65.40 9.88
CA LEU A 14 32.43 64.35 10.35
C LEU A 14 33.17 63.00 10.34
N ALA A 15 33.55 62.52 11.52
CA ALA A 15 34.00 61.15 11.71
C ALA A 15 32.77 60.23 11.69
N SER A 16 32.61 59.49 10.59
CA SER A 16 31.67 58.38 10.47
C SER A 16 32.10 57.23 11.38
N PHE A 17 31.39 57.02 12.48
CA PHE A 17 31.49 55.79 13.27
C PHE A 17 30.89 54.63 12.46
N GLN A 18 31.74 53.80 11.86
CA GLN A 18 31.35 52.48 11.42
C GLN A 18 31.11 51.61 12.65
N CYS A 19 29.84 51.30 12.90
CA CYS A 19 29.46 50.25 13.85
C CYS A 19 29.94 48.91 13.28
N VAL A 20 31.03 48.37 13.82
CA VAL A 20 31.47 47.01 13.52
C VAL A 20 30.48 46.06 14.16
N THR A 21 29.58 45.49 13.37
CA THR A 21 28.78 44.34 13.80
C THR A 21 29.73 43.17 14.00
N LEU A 22 29.92 42.73 15.26
CA LEU A 22 30.54 41.43 15.54
C LEU A 22 29.73 40.37 14.80
N ALA A 23 30.38 39.63 13.90
CA ALA A 23 29.77 38.45 13.28
C ALA A 23 29.36 37.49 14.40
N ALA A 24 28.10 37.06 14.41
CA ALA A 24 27.60 36.12 15.40
C ALA A 24 28.40 34.81 15.30
N VAL A 25 28.80 34.27 16.45
CA VAL A 25 29.43 32.95 16.53
C VAL A 25 28.41 31.90 16.07
N PRO A 26 28.73 31.05 15.07
CA PRO A 26 27.80 30.01 14.62
C PRO A 26 27.42 29.07 15.76
N ASP A 27 26.13 28.76 15.90
CA ASP A 27 25.66 27.80 16.88
C ASP A 27 25.96 26.38 16.41
N PHE A 28 26.53 25.55 17.29
CA PHE A 28 26.92 24.20 16.88
C PHE A 28 25.71 23.36 16.44
N ASN A 29 24.59 23.40 17.15
CA ASN A 29 23.45 22.54 16.85
C ASN A 29 22.61 23.05 15.67
N GLY A 30 22.45 24.38 15.56
CA GLY A 30 21.66 25.03 14.52
C GLY A 30 22.40 25.18 13.19
N ASP A 31 23.69 25.52 13.23
CA ASP A 31 24.43 25.89 12.02
C ASP A 31 25.43 24.81 11.57
N ILE A 32 26.13 24.16 12.51
CA ILE A 32 27.28 23.28 12.19
C ILE A 32 26.90 21.80 12.07
N ALA A 33 26.20 21.26 13.07
CA ALA A 33 25.75 19.88 13.10
C ALA A 33 24.98 19.47 11.82
N PRO A 34 24.05 20.28 11.28
CA PRO A 34 23.35 19.93 10.05
C PRO A 34 24.29 19.79 8.84
N ILE A 35 25.35 20.61 8.76
CA ILE A 35 26.35 20.52 7.69
C ILE A 35 27.14 19.21 7.84
N LEU A 36 27.64 18.92 9.03
CA LEU A 36 28.43 17.70 9.29
C LEU A 36 27.61 16.43 9.04
N VAL A 37 26.36 16.37 9.54
CA VAL A 37 25.44 15.25 9.31
C VAL A 37 25.18 15.03 7.83
N LYS A 38 24.92 16.11 7.09
CA LYS A 38 24.58 16.06 5.66
C LYS A 38 25.76 15.72 4.76
N ARG A 39 26.94 16.32 5.02
CA ARG A 39 28.10 16.28 4.11
C ARG A 39 29.13 15.23 4.49
N CYS A 40 29.24 14.89 5.76
CA CYS A 40 30.40 14.17 6.29
C CYS A 40 30.04 12.80 6.87
N LEU A 41 28.93 12.70 7.62
CA LEU A 41 28.62 11.49 8.38
C LEU A 41 28.25 10.26 7.54
N GLU A 42 28.03 10.38 6.22
CA GLU A 42 27.85 9.19 5.37
C GLU A 42 29.12 8.31 5.33
N CYS A 43 30.30 8.93 5.41
CA CYS A 43 31.60 8.25 5.34
C CYS A 43 32.47 8.41 6.60
N HIS A 44 32.05 9.24 7.56
CA HIS A 44 32.81 9.55 8.77
C HIS A 44 31.96 9.36 10.03
N ASN A 45 31.42 8.16 10.21
CA ASN A 45 30.67 7.75 11.40
C ASN A 45 31.30 6.50 12.03
N GLU A 46 30.79 6.07 13.19
CA GLU A 46 31.36 4.93 13.93
C GLU A 46 31.41 3.61 13.15
N ARG A 47 30.56 3.44 12.13
CA ARG A 47 30.47 2.22 11.31
C ARG A 47 31.24 2.33 10.00
N GLU A 48 31.30 3.52 9.43
CA GLU A 48 32.07 3.85 8.24
C GLU A 48 33.03 4.98 8.60
N ALA A 49 34.28 4.62 8.91
CA ALA A 49 35.34 5.53 9.32
C ALA A 49 36.37 5.68 8.18
N ALA A 50 35.95 6.27 7.05
CA ALA A 50 36.85 6.45 5.91
C ALA A 50 38.06 7.30 6.30
N GLY A 51 39.27 6.80 5.99
CA GLY A 51 40.53 7.43 6.41
C GLY A 51 40.72 7.48 7.94
N GLY A 52 40.15 6.53 8.67
CA GLY A 52 40.27 6.41 10.12
C GLY A 52 39.52 7.51 10.90
N LEU A 53 38.74 8.36 10.22
CA LEU A 53 38.11 9.54 10.80
C LEU A 53 36.63 9.30 11.11
N THR A 54 36.22 9.70 12.32
CA THR A 54 34.81 9.73 12.75
C THR A 54 34.45 11.13 13.30
N LEU A 55 33.37 11.70 12.77
CA LEU A 55 32.93 13.08 13.06
C LEU A 55 31.63 13.10 13.88
N THR A 56 31.39 12.07 14.70
CA THR A 56 30.16 11.90 15.47
C THR A 56 30.23 12.52 16.85
N THR A 57 31.41 12.62 17.47
CA THR A 57 31.57 13.17 18.83
C THR A 57 32.76 14.12 18.90
N ARG A 58 32.79 14.97 19.93
CA ARG A 58 33.94 15.85 20.18
C ARG A 58 35.24 15.07 20.30
N ASP A 59 35.24 14.00 21.07
CA ASP A 59 36.45 13.23 21.36
C ASP A 59 36.96 12.52 20.10
N SER A 60 36.07 12.03 19.25
CA SER A 60 36.44 11.38 18.00
C SER A 60 37.03 12.36 16.98
N VAL A 61 36.49 13.58 16.92
CA VAL A 61 37.03 14.65 16.07
C VAL A 61 38.41 15.09 16.54
N LEU A 62 38.63 15.17 17.86
CA LEU A 62 39.92 15.52 18.46
C LEU A 62 40.97 14.42 18.29
N LEU A 63 40.57 13.15 18.22
CA LEU A 63 41.47 12.04 17.92
C LEU A 63 42.04 12.14 16.49
N GLY A 64 41.28 12.72 15.56
CA GLY A 64 41.67 12.87 14.16
C GLY A 64 41.50 11.58 13.35
N GLY A 65 42.07 11.56 12.15
CA GLY A 65 42.09 10.38 11.28
C GLY A 65 43.51 9.96 10.89
N ASP A 66 43.63 9.06 9.91
CA ASP A 66 44.92 8.56 9.41
C ASP A 66 45.84 9.68 8.88
N SER A 67 45.26 10.83 8.49
CA SER A 67 45.97 12.02 8.03
C SER A 67 46.28 13.04 9.14
N GLY A 68 46.02 12.71 10.41
CA GLY A 68 46.28 13.57 11.57
C GLY A 68 45.07 14.37 12.07
N GLU A 69 45.34 15.48 12.76
CA GLU A 69 44.33 16.36 13.36
C GLU A 69 43.43 16.99 12.28
N VAL A 70 42.12 16.85 12.43
CA VAL A 70 41.15 17.32 11.44
C VAL A 70 40.67 18.75 11.73
N ILE A 71 40.56 19.10 13.01
CA ILE A 71 40.16 20.43 13.48
C ILE A 71 41.19 20.95 14.47
N VAL A 72 41.74 22.13 14.20
CA VAL A 72 42.63 22.85 15.10
C VAL A 72 41.89 24.09 15.62
N PRO A 73 41.40 24.08 16.87
CA PRO A 73 40.64 25.19 17.44
C PRO A 73 41.35 26.55 17.26
N ARG A 74 40.58 27.57 16.88
CA ARG A 74 41.03 28.96 16.62
C ARG A 74 41.94 29.12 15.39
N ARG A 75 42.24 28.06 14.65
CA ARG A 75 43.14 28.07 13.48
C ARG A 75 42.51 27.35 12.28
N PRO A 76 41.50 27.94 11.62
CA PRO A 76 40.84 27.32 10.47
C PRO A 76 41.80 27.08 9.29
N ASP A 77 42.80 27.95 9.11
CA ASP A 77 43.86 27.83 8.11
C ASP A 77 44.80 26.64 8.32
N GLN A 78 44.84 26.10 9.55
CA GLN A 78 45.63 24.91 9.90
C GLN A 78 44.75 23.66 10.08
N SER A 79 43.43 23.77 9.85
CA SER A 79 42.49 22.66 10.01
C SER A 79 42.30 21.90 8.71
N LEU A 80 42.68 20.62 8.70
CA LEU A 80 42.58 19.77 7.52
C LEU A 80 41.15 19.69 6.96
N LEU A 81 40.13 19.77 7.83
CA LEU A 81 38.73 19.86 7.41
C LEU A 81 38.49 21.00 6.41
N ILE A 82 38.96 22.21 6.73
CA ILE A 82 38.76 23.41 5.90
C ILE A 82 39.57 23.33 4.61
N GLU A 83 40.80 22.84 4.69
CA GLU A 83 41.65 22.62 3.52
C GLU A 83 40.97 21.68 2.50
N ARG A 84 40.52 20.50 2.94
CA ARG A 84 39.96 19.46 2.07
C ARG A 84 38.63 19.90 1.43
N ILE A 85 37.75 20.57 2.17
CA ILE A 85 36.46 21.04 1.61
C ILE A 85 36.66 22.24 0.67
N THR A 86 37.63 23.12 0.95
CA THR A 86 37.93 24.29 0.10
C THR A 86 38.58 23.87 -1.22
N ASN A 87 39.46 22.86 -1.17
CA ASN A 87 40.08 22.27 -2.36
C ASN A 87 39.10 21.40 -3.18
N GLY A 88 37.86 21.21 -2.71
CA GLY A 88 36.85 20.37 -3.37
C GLY A 88 37.20 18.89 -3.37
N GLU A 89 38.09 18.45 -2.47
CA GLU A 89 38.48 17.06 -2.30
C GLU A 89 37.46 16.27 -1.49
N MET A 90 36.73 16.96 -0.61
CA MET A 90 35.67 16.40 0.22
C MET A 90 34.36 17.21 0.07
N PRO A 91 33.20 16.55 -0.08
CA PRO A 91 33.01 15.11 -0.30
C PRO A 91 33.64 14.61 -1.61
N PRO A 92 34.04 13.32 -1.69
CA PRO A 92 34.71 12.80 -2.87
C PRO A 92 33.78 12.83 -4.11
N PRO A 93 34.36 12.86 -5.32
CA PRO A 93 33.56 12.86 -6.54
C PRO A 93 32.64 11.64 -6.64
N LYS A 94 31.37 11.86 -7.01
CA LYS A 94 30.41 10.78 -7.26
C LYS A 94 30.24 10.60 -8.75
N GLN A 95 30.55 9.40 -9.25
CA GLN A 95 30.58 9.09 -10.69
C GLN A 95 31.44 10.08 -11.49
N GLY A 96 32.59 10.47 -10.92
CA GLY A 96 33.52 11.42 -11.55
C GLY A 96 33.09 12.89 -11.50
N LYS A 97 31.95 13.23 -10.88
CA LYS A 97 31.51 14.62 -10.68
C LYS A 97 31.90 15.11 -9.29
N SER A 98 32.66 16.21 -9.22
CA SER A 98 32.99 16.89 -7.96
C SER A 98 31.71 17.41 -7.28
N GLN A 99 31.71 17.44 -5.95
CA GLN A 99 30.58 17.84 -5.11
C GLN A 99 31.01 18.89 -4.07
N PRO A 100 31.50 20.07 -4.50
CA PRO A 100 32.01 21.07 -3.56
C PRO A 100 30.87 21.58 -2.66
N LEU A 101 31.21 21.90 -1.40
CA LEU A 101 30.28 22.56 -0.50
C LEU A 101 29.96 23.98 -1.01
N PRO A 102 28.73 24.48 -0.81
CA PRO A 102 28.43 25.89 -0.98
C PRO A 102 29.37 26.76 -0.14
N THR A 103 29.81 27.89 -0.69
CA THR A 103 30.74 28.82 0.00
C THR A 103 30.25 29.21 1.39
N GLY A 104 28.94 29.45 1.57
CA GLY A 104 28.37 29.77 2.87
C GLY A 104 28.50 28.65 3.91
N GLU A 105 28.42 27.37 3.51
CA GLU A 105 28.65 26.25 4.44
C GLU A 105 30.13 26.19 4.88
N ILE A 106 31.06 26.48 3.95
CA ILE A 106 32.51 26.54 4.25
C ILE A 106 32.82 27.73 5.18
N GLU A 107 32.20 28.88 4.94
CA GLU A 107 32.34 30.08 5.78
C GLU A 107 31.83 29.83 7.20
N LEU A 108 30.68 29.16 7.35
CA LEU A 108 30.15 28.79 8.67
C LEU A 108 31.10 27.84 9.42
N LEU A 109 31.58 26.78 8.77
CA LEU A 109 32.55 25.85 9.37
C LEU A 109 33.85 26.58 9.75
N SER A 110 34.35 27.47 8.89
CA SER A 110 35.56 28.25 9.14
C SER A 110 35.39 29.20 10.32
N ALA A 111 34.25 29.91 10.40
CA ALA A 111 33.93 30.83 11.48
C ALA A 111 33.76 30.09 12.81
N TRP A 112 33.12 28.92 12.81
CA TRP A 112 33.00 28.07 14.00
C TRP A 112 34.37 27.61 14.50
N ILE A 113 35.26 27.14 13.61
CA ILE A 113 36.62 26.75 14.00
C ILE A 113 37.41 27.96 14.53
N ALA A 114 37.31 29.11 13.87
CA ALA A 114 37.95 30.36 14.31
C ALA A 114 37.48 30.79 15.71
N SER A 115 36.21 30.56 16.04
CA SER A 115 35.64 30.86 17.36
C SER A 115 36.10 29.89 18.47
N GLY A 116 36.73 28.77 18.11
CA GLY A 116 37.23 27.78 19.05
C GLY A 116 36.68 26.36 18.85
N ALA A 117 35.87 26.13 17.81
CA ALA A 117 35.24 24.84 17.51
C ALA A 117 34.49 24.26 18.71
N GLU A 118 33.71 25.09 19.42
CA GLU A 118 32.94 24.61 20.57
C GLU A 118 31.97 23.52 20.14
N TRP A 119 32.10 22.36 20.77
CA TRP A 119 31.28 21.18 20.56
C TRP A 119 30.74 20.74 21.93
N PRO A 120 29.42 20.64 22.15
CA PRO A 120 28.88 20.27 23.45
C PRO A 120 29.31 18.85 23.85
N THR A 121 29.86 18.66 25.05
CA THR A 121 30.54 17.42 25.46
C THR A 121 29.68 16.15 25.32
N GLU A 122 28.37 16.24 25.57
CA GLU A 122 27.43 15.11 25.48
C GLU A 122 26.76 14.99 24.11
N ARG A 123 27.10 15.86 23.15
CA ARG A 123 26.47 15.86 21.83
C ARG A 123 27.15 14.85 20.92
N ALA A 124 26.48 13.72 20.69
CA ALA A 124 26.81 12.78 19.62
C ALA A 124 25.89 13.03 18.42
N LEU A 125 26.45 13.27 17.25
CA LEU A 125 25.71 13.39 16.00
C LEU A 125 25.29 12.01 15.48
N ASP A 126 24.03 11.89 15.07
CA ASP A 126 23.52 10.71 14.38
C ASP A 126 23.15 11.09 12.94
N LEU A 127 23.56 10.25 11.98
CA LEU A 127 23.25 10.39 10.56
C LEU A 127 21.74 10.56 10.28
N TYR A 128 20.91 10.01 11.17
CA TYR A 128 19.47 9.93 11.04
C TYR A 128 18.71 10.78 12.07
N GLU A 129 19.38 11.73 12.73
CA GLU A 129 18.72 12.58 13.75
C GLU A 129 17.69 13.55 13.17
N ALA A 130 17.90 14.03 11.93
CA ALA A 130 17.03 15.00 11.28
C ALA A 130 16.91 14.77 9.77
N THR A 131 15.74 15.09 9.24
CA THR A 131 15.42 15.05 7.82
C THR A 131 16.11 16.20 7.10
N ASN A 132 16.64 15.92 5.92
CA ASN A 132 17.23 16.91 5.02
C ASN A 132 16.79 16.63 3.57
N GLU A 133 17.31 17.41 2.63
CA GLU A 133 16.88 17.33 1.22
C GLU A 133 17.29 16.05 0.49
N VAL A 134 18.13 15.19 1.08
CA VAL A 134 18.57 13.93 0.46
C VAL A 134 18.08 12.67 1.18
N ARG A 135 17.65 12.76 2.45
CA ARG A 135 17.21 11.61 3.26
C ARG A 135 16.24 12.00 4.38
N ALA A 136 15.43 11.05 4.81
CA ALA A 136 14.64 11.14 6.03
C ALA A 136 15.51 10.90 7.27
N GLY A 137 15.25 11.68 8.32
CA GLY A 137 15.66 11.38 9.69
C GLY A 137 14.52 10.74 10.46
N ARG A 138 14.75 10.48 11.76
CA ARG A 138 13.71 9.93 12.65
C ARG A 138 12.60 10.95 12.98
N ASP A 139 12.78 12.19 12.58
CA ASP A 139 11.76 13.25 12.56
C ASP A 139 10.90 13.23 11.28
N TRP A 140 11.05 12.25 10.39
CA TRP A 140 10.20 12.13 9.20
C TRP A 140 8.73 11.96 9.58
N TRP A 141 7.83 12.59 8.83
CA TRP A 141 6.42 12.74 9.21
C TRP A 141 5.73 11.41 9.59
N SER A 142 6.04 10.31 8.90
CA SER A 142 5.42 9.01 9.12
C SER A 142 5.99 8.27 10.33
N LEU A 143 7.17 8.66 10.81
CA LEU A 143 7.85 8.11 11.99
C LEU A 143 7.52 8.89 13.26
N LYS A 144 6.90 10.07 13.15
CA LYS A 144 6.39 10.81 14.31
C LYS A 144 5.15 10.12 14.89
N PRO A 145 4.94 10.18 16.21
CA PRO A 145 3.72 9.69 16.84
C PRO A 145 2.46 10.21 16.13
N VAL A 146 1.42 9.37 16.07
CA VAL A 146 0.11 9.79 15.55
C VAL A 146 -0.51 10.79 16.52
N VAL A 147 -0.96 11.93 15.99
CA VAL A 147 -1.70 12.92 16.77
C VAL A 147 -3.20 12.82 16.45
N ASN A 148 -4.06 13.21 17.38
CA ASN A 148 -5.49 13.41 17.10
C ASN A 148 -5.74 14.91 16.89
N PRO A 149 -5.66 15.41 15.65
CA PRO A 149 -5.79 16.84 15.40
C PRO A 149 -7.23 17.30 15.65
N VAL A 150 -7.36 18.56 16.06
CA VAL A 150 -8.67 19.21 16.20
C VAL A 150 -9.28 19.33 14.81
N VAL A 151 -10.53 18.88 14.66
CA VAL A 151 -11.29 19.04 13.41
C VAL A 151 -11.36 20.53 13.05
N PRO A 152 -10.95 20.95 11.84
CA PRO A 152 -10.93 22.35 11.44
C PRO A 152 -12.30 23.02 11.56
N ARG A 153 -12.30 24.35 11.65
CA ARG A 153 -13.54 25.13 11.50
C ARG A 153 -13.67 25.60 10.06
N VAL A 154 -14.84 25.37 9.46
CA VAL A 154 -15.15 25.73 8.07
C VAL A 154 -16.49 26.44 8.01
N ASN A 155 -16.77 27.13 6.91
CA ASN A 155 -18.09 27.75 6.73
C ASN A 155 -19.18 26.68 6.56
N ASP A 156 -20.37 26.97 7.07
CA ASP A 156 -21.52 26.06 7.06
C ASP A 156 -21.19 24.65 7.58
N GLN A 157 -20.46 24.60 8.70
CA GLN A 157 -20.01 23.36 9.33
C GLN A 157 -21.14 22.52 9.96
N HIS A 158 -22.34 23.08 10.11
CA HIS A 158 -23.47 22.37 10.70
C HIS A 158 -23.73 21.06 9.94
N ASP A 159 -23.79 19.96 10.68
CA ASP A 159 -24.03 18.60 10.17
C ASP A 159 -22.99 18.05 9.18
N LEU A 160 -21.75 18.55 9.19
CA LEU A 160 -20.65 17.95 8.42
C LEU A 160 -19.95 16.83 9.17
N HIS A 161 -19.65 15.76 8.43
CA HIS A 161 -18.74 14.74 8.91
C HIS A 161 -17.33 15.33 9.11
N PRO A 162 -16.53 14.86 10.08
CA PRO A 162 -15.15 15.33 10.26
C PRO A 162 -14.29 15.22 8.98
N ILE A 163 -14.44 14.12 8.22
CA ILE A 163 -13.78 13.94 6.91
C ILE A 163 -14.08 15.11 5.97
N ASP A 164 -15.37 15.45 5.81
CA ASP A 164 -15.80 16.54 4.94
C ASP A 164 -15.22 17.88 5.37
N THR A 165 -15.03 18.06 6.68
CA THR A 165 -14.48 19.29 7.25
C THR A 165 -13.00 19.43 6.94
N PHE A 166 -12.20 18.36 7.03
CA PHE A 166 -10.79 18.39 6.62
C PHE A 166 -10.63 18.66 5.13
N ILE A 167 -11.43 17.98 4.29
CA ILE A 167 -11.41 18.17 2.83
C ILE A 167 -11.82 19.60 2.48
N ARG A 168 -12.94 20.09 3.04
CA ARG A 168 -13.42 21.46 2.80
C ARG A 168 -12.40 22.51 3.23
N SER A 169 -11.79 22.36 4.40
CA SER A 169 -10.76 23.28 4.88
C SER A 169 -9.58 23.40 3.90
N ARG A 170 -9.19 22.28 3.26
CA ARG A 170 -8.16 22.32 2.22
C ARG A 170 -8.66 22.98 0.94
N LEU A 171 -9.86 22.64 0.48
CA LEU A 171 -10.45 23.22 -0.74
C LEU A 171 -10.67 24.72 -0.63
N GLU A 172 -11.16 25.23 0.51
CA GLU A 172 -11.34 26.66 0.76
C GLU A 172 -10.02 27.44 0.68
N LYS A 173 -8.93 26.89 1.24
CA LYS A 173 -7.58 27.49 1.12
C LYS A 173 -7.10 27.59 -0.33
N GLU A 174 -7.53 26.66 -1.16
CA GLU A 174 -7.24 26.62 -2.59
C GLU A 174 -8.31 27.34 -3.43
N GLY A 175 -9.35 27.93 -2.84
CA GLY A 175 -10.45 28.53 -3.60
C GLY A 175 -11.15 27.55 -4.55
N LEU A 176 -11.24 26.28 -4.15
CA LEU A 176 -11.99 25.22 -4.83
C LEU A 176 -13.25 24.88 -4.02
N VAL A 177 -14.24 24.28 -4.68
CA VAL A 177 -15.41 23.69 -4.02
C VAL A 177 -15.58 22.23 -4.39
N SER A 178 -16.26 21.47 -3.54
CA SER A 178 -16.59 20.08 -3.81
C SER A 178 -17.69 19.96 -4.87
N ALA A 179 -17.62 18.91 -5.68
CA ALA A 179 -18.72 18.48 -6.53
C ALA A 179 -20.00 18.24 -5.72
N LEU A 180 -21.14 18.45 -6.39
CA LEU A 180 -22.44 18.08 -5.85
C LEU A 180 -22.50 16.57 -5.58
N PRO A 181 -23.39 16.10 -4.69
CA PRO A 181 -23.64 14.68 -4.50
C PRO A 181 -23.97 13.98 -5.83
N ALA A 182 -23.50 12.74 -5.97
CA ALA A 182 -23.92 11.86 -7.06
C ALA A 182 -25.42 11.60 -6.97
N ASP A 183 -26.06 11.28 -8.08
CA ASP A 183 -27.45 10.80 -8.05
C ASP A 183 -27.56 9.49 -7.27
N ARG A 184 -28.75 9.22 -6.72
CA ARG A 184 -28.99 8.08 -5.82
C ARG A 184 -28.63 6.73 -6.47
N ARG A 185 -28.86 6.56 -7.77
CA ARG A 185 -28.53 5.32 -8.49
C ARG A 185 -27.01 5.13 -8.56
N THR A 186 -26.29 6.15 -9.01
CA THR A 186 -24.83 6.12 -9.11
C THR A 186 -24.19 5.85 -7.75
N LEU A 187 -24.67 6.54 -6.71
CA LEU A 187 -24.18 6.35 -5.35
C LEU A 187 -24.42 4.93 -4.81
N LEU A 188 -25.61 4.36 -5.05
CA LEU A 188 -25.92 2.98 -4.67
C LEU A 188 -25.02 1.99 -5.40
N ARG A 189 -24.90 2.12 -6.73
CA ARG A 189 -24.06 1.24 -7.56
C ARG A 189 -22.60 1.28 -7.09
N ARG A 190 -22.06 2.48 -6.84
CA ARG A 190 -20.70 2.68 -6.35
C ARG A 190 -20.46 1.93 -5.05
N THR A 191 -21.37 2.08 -4.09
CA THR A 191 -21.24 1.48 -2.76
C THR A 191 -21.34 -0.04 -2.79
N TYR A 192 -22.25 -0.57 -3.61
CA TYR A 192 -22.36 -2.01 -3.84
C TYR A 192 -21.07 -2.60 -4.43
N VAL A 193 -20.50 -1.94 -5.44
CA VAL A 193 -19.22 -2.37 -6.04
C VAL A 193 -18.06 -2.23 -5.05
N ASP A 194 -17.98 -1.13 -4.30
CA ASP A 194 -16.90 -0.90 -3.35
C ASP A 194 -16.93 -1.86 -2.18
N VAL A 195 -18.11 -2.10 -1.61
CA VAL A 195 -18.26 -2.85 -0.36
C VAL A 195 -18.33 -4.36 -0.61
N ILE A 196 -19.02 -4.82 -1.65
CA ILE A 196 -19.23 -6.26 -1.92
C ILE A 196 -18.75 -6.73 -3.29
N GLY A 197 -18.27 -5.84 -4.16
CA GLY A 197 -17.67 -6.18 -5.46
C GLY A 197 -18.66 -6.55 -6.56
N MET A 198 -19.93 -6.21 -6.40
CA MET A 198 -21.01 -6.55 -7.35
C MET A 198 -22.00 -5.40 -7.42
N PRO A 199 -22.68 -5.16 -8.56
CA PRO A 199 -23.74 -4.15 -8.65
C PRO A 199 -24.99 -4.59 -7.87
N PRO A 200 -25.87 -3.65 -7.47
CA PRO A 200 -27.16 -3.98 -6.88
C PRO A 200 -28.07 -4.69 -7.90
N SER A 201 -28.99 -5.51 -7.41
CA SER A 201 -30.07 -6.03 -8.26
C SER A 201 -31.04 -4.90 -8.66
N ALA A 202 -31.81 -5.11 -9.73
CA ALA A 202 -32.82 -4.15 -10.15
C ALA A 202 -33.90 -3.91 -9.06
N GLU A 203 -34.21 -4.93 -8.27
CA GLU A 203 -35.14 -4.85 -7.13
C GLU A 203 -34.55 -4.01 -6.00
N GLN A 204 -33.32 -4.32 -5.57
CA GLN A 204 -32.62 -3.56 -4.52
C GLN A 204 -32.47 -2.08 -4.88
N LEU A 205 -32.18 -1.80 -6.15
CA LEU A 205 -32.12 -0.42 -6.63
C LEU A 205 -33.51 0.23 -6.62
N GLY A 206 -34.55 -0.45 -7.09
CA GLY A 206 -35.91 0.05 -7.07
C GLY A 206 -36.39 0.39 -5.65
N ASP A 207 -36.15 -0.52 -4.71
CA ASP A 207 -36.49 -0.35 -3.29
C ASP A 207 -35.78 0.87 -2.69
N PHE A 208 -34.47 0.99 -2.91
CA PHE A 208 -33.69 2.13 -2.40
C PHE A 208 -34.11 3.46 -3.03
N LEU A 209 -34.44 3.48 -4.32
CA LEU A 209 -34.88 4.71 -5.00
C LEU A 209 -36.29 5.15 -4.54
N ALA A 210 -37.12 4.22 -4.09
CA ALA A 210 -38.45 4.51 -3.53
C ALA A 210 -38.44 4.86 -2.03
N ASP A 211 -37.32 4.65 -1.34
CA ASP A 211 -37.18 4.88 0.10
C ASP A 211 -36.71 6.32 0.40
N ASP A 212 -37.63 7.18 0.81
CA ASP A 212 -37.33 8.58 1.18
C ASP A 212 -37.02 8.77 2.68
N ALA A 213 -36.83 7.70 3.44
CA ALA A 213 -36.47 7.81 4.84
C ALA A 213 -35.08 8.48 5.00
N PRO A 214 -34.89 9.36 6.00
CA PRO A 214 -33.62 10.07 6.20
C PRO A 214 -32.45 9.14 6.55
N ASP A 215 -32.73 7.93 7.04
CA ASP A 215 -31.75 6.90 7.38
C ASP A 215 -31.56 5.84 6.27
N ALA A 216 -32.24 5.97 5.13
CA ALA A 216 -32.20 4.96 4.05
C ALA A 216 -30.76 4.69 3.58
N TRP A 217 -29.92 5.72 3.51
CA TRP A 217 -28.51 5.58 3.15
C TRP A 217 -27.72 4.78 4.19
N GLU A 218 -27.92 5.10 5.47
CA GLU A 218 -27.22 4.43 6.57
C GLU A 218 -27.58 2.95 6.64
N ARG A 219 -28.87 2.62 6.45
CA ARG A 219 -29.35 1.22 6.41
C ARG A 219 -28.67 0.41 5.30
N VAL A 220 -28.58 0.97 4.09
CA VAL A 220 -27.87 0.31 2.98
C VAL A 220 -26.40 0.07 3.33
N VAL A 221 -25.71 1.06 3.90
CA VAL A 221 -24.30 0.91 4.29
C VAL A 221 -24.14 -0.20 5.34
N ASP A 222 -25.02 -0.22 6.35
CA ASP A 222 -24.99 -1.24 7.40
C ASP A 222 -25.29 -2.65 6.86
N GLU A 223 -26.28 -2.77 5.96
CA GLU A 223 -26.62 -4.04 5.30
C GLU A 223 -25.45 -4.58 4.46
N LEU A 224 -24.79 -3.72 3.68
CA LEU A 224 -23.65 -4.11 2.86
C LEU A 224 -22.43 -4.51 3.70
N LEU A 225 -22.15 -3.80 4.79
CA LEU A 225 -21.07 -4.14 5.72
C LEU A 225 -21.39 -5.42 6.53
N ALA A 226 -22.67 -5.70 6.78
CA ALA A 226 -23.10 -6.96 7.40
C ALA A 226 -23.10 -8.15 6.43
N SER A 227 -23.15 -7.89 5.12
CA SER A 227 -23.16 -8.93 4.09
C SER A 227 -21.91 -9.82 4.16
N PRO A 228 -22.02 -11.16 4.10
CA PRO A 228 -20.86 -12.04 4.03
C PRO A 228 -20.01 -11.84 2.75
N GLN A 229 -20.55 -11.16 1.74
CA GLN A 229 -19.82 -10.81 0.51
C GLN A 229 -18.85 -9.63 0.72
N TYR A 230 -18.98 -8.89 1.84
CA TYR A 230 -17.99 -7.90 2.26
C TYR A 230 -16.60 -8.54 2.38
N GLY A 231 -16.48 -9.61 3.17
CA GLY A 231 -15.20 -10.31 3.36
C GLY A 231 -14.62 -10.85 2.05
N VAL A 232 -15.47 -11.24 1.09
CA VAL A 232 -15.03 -11.68 -0.24
C VAL A 232 -14.38 -10.54 -1.02
N ARG A 233 -15.01 -9.35 -1.04
CA ARG A 233 -14.49 -8.17 -1.73
C ARG A 233 -13.17 -7.71 -1.11
N TRP A 234 -13.15 -7.54 0.21
CA TRP A 234 -11.99 -6.99 0.91
C TRP A 234 -10.83 -7.97 1.03
N ALA A 235 -11.10 -9.29 1.06
CA ALA A 235 -10.04 -10.29 0.99
C ALA A 235 -9.27 -10.20 -0.33
N ARG A 236 -9.90 -9.87 -1.47
CA ARG A 236 -9.17 -9.77 -2.75
C ARG A 236 -8.01 -8.79 -2.67
N TYR A 237 -8.24 -7.62 -2.10
CA TYR A 237 -7.21 -6.61 -1.92
C TYR A 237 -6.12 -7.05 -0.95
N TRP A 238 -6.51 -7.69 0.16
CA TRP A 238 -5.54 -8.24 1.10
C TRP A 238 -4.64 -9.29 0.44
N LEU A 239 -5.21 -10.17 -0.38
CA LEU A 239 -4.51 -11.26 -1.05
C LEU A 239 -3.52 -10.77 -2.12
N ASP A 240 -3.75 -9.63 -2.75
CA ASP A 240 -2.77 -8.96 -3.61
C ASP A 240 -1.56 -8.49 -2.79
N LEU A 241 -1.82 -7.90 -1.63
CA LEU A 241 -0.78 -7.37 -0.75
C LEU A 241 0.12 -8.47 -0.19
N VAL A 242 -0.46 -9.64 0.10
CA VAL A 242 0.27 -10.78 0.67
C VAL A 242 0.70 -11.82 -0.38
N ARG A 243 0.64 -11.45 -1.67
CA ARG A 243 1.13 -12.27 -2.79
C ARG A 243 0.51 -13.67 -2.83
N TYR A 244 -0.78 -13.78 -2.50
CA TYR A 244 -1.46 -15.07 -2.48
C TYR A 244 -1.50 -15.71 -3.88
N ALA A 245 -1.15 -17.00 -3.94
CA ALA A 245 -1.39 -17.87 -5.08
C ALA A 245 -1.63 -19.29 -4.58
N ASP A 246 -2.33 -20.10 -5.38
CA ASP A 246 -2.55 -21.51 -5.08
C ASP A 246 -1.28 -22.37 -5.37
N THR A 247 -0.25 -21.78 -5.99
CA THR A 247 0.98 -22.48 -6.39
C THR A 247 2.28 -21.76 -5.98
N CYS A 248 3.40 -22.50 -6.02
CA CYS A 248 4.73 -22.06 -5.58
C CYS A 248 5.52 -21.22 -6.62
N GLY A 249 5.18 -21.26 -7.89
CA GLY A 249 5.99 -20.66 -8.96
C GLY A 249 7.20 -21.52 -9.32
N TYR A 250 8.21 -20.92 -9.95
CA TYR A 250 9.40 -21.62 -10.47
C TYR A 250 9.07 -22.71 -11.50
N GLU A 251 10.05 -23.54 -11.86
CA GLU A 251 9.99 -24.48 -12.99
C GLU A 251 8.87 -25.51 -12.85
N ARG A 252 8.56 -25.95 -11.62
CA ARG A 252 7.53 -26.98 -11.37
C ARG A 252 6.16 -26.41 -11.01
N ASP A 253 6.10 -25.17 -10.52
CA ASP A 253 4.88 -24.46 -10.13
C ASP A 253 3.88 -25.34 -9.36
N GLN A 254 4.40 -25.98 -8.30
CA GLN A 254 3.70 -26.98 -7.49
C GLN A 254 2.52 -26.36 -6.74
N ASP A 255 1.44 -27.13 -6.61
CA ASP A 255 0.25 -26.73 -5.84
C ASP A 255 0.59 -26.65 -4.34
N LYS A 256 0.16 -25.58 -3.67
CA LYS A 256 0.29 -25.42 -2.22
C LYS A 256 -0.93 -26.10 -1.56
N PRO A 257 -0.78 -27.28 -0.95
CA PRO A 257 -1.91 -28.00 -0.39
C PRO A 257 -2.58 -27.16 0.70
N ASN A 258 -3.91 -27.13 0.71
CA ASN A 258 -4.72 -26.45 1.71
C ASN A 258 -4.50 -24.92 1.86
N VAL A 259 -3.74 -24.26 0.99
CA VAL A 259 -3.50 -22.81 1.08
C VAL A 259 -4.77 -21.98 0.97
N TRP A 260 -5.80 -22.49 0.28
CA TRP A 260 -7.13 -21.88 0.18
C TRP A 260 -7.78 -21.65 1.56
N ARG A 261 -7.38 -22.40 2.60
CA ARG A 261 -7.84 -22.18 3.98
C ARG A 261 -7.37 -20.83 4.53
N TYR A 262 -6.17 -20.36 4.16
CA TYR A 262 -5.71 -19.02 4.52
C TYR A 262 -6.60 -17.94 3.90
N ARG A 263 -6.93 -18.07 2.60
CA ARG A 263 -7.86 -17.17 1.92
C ARG A 263 -9.21 -17.12 2.63
N ASP A 264 -9.75 -18.27 3.00
CA ASP A 264 -11.02 -18.37 3.71
C ASP A 264 -10.96 -17.79 5.13
N TRP A 265 -9.81 -17.94 5.82
CA TRP A 265 -9.55 -17.29 7.09
C TRP A 265 -9.53 -15.77 6.96
N VAL A 266 -8.95 -15.21 5.90
CA VAL A 266 -8.99 -13.76 5.62
C VAL A 266 -10.43 -13.28 5.42
N VAL A 267 -11.20 -13.97 4.56
CA VAL A 267 -12.62 -13.65 4.31
C VAL A 267 -13.42 -13.66 5.61
N ARG A 268 -13.22 -14.70 6.44
CA ARG A 268 -13.90 -14.85 7.72
C ARG A 268 -13.52 -13.75 8.70
N SER A 269 -12.23 -13.48 8.86
CA SER A 269 -11.72 -12.47 9.80
C SER A 269 -12.27 -11.08 9.48
N LEU A 270 -12.38 -10.72 8.19
CA LEU A 270 -12.99 -9.47 7.76
C LEU A 270 -14.51 -9.47 8.03
N ASN A 271 -15.22 -10.56 7.71
CA ASN A 271 -16.66 -10.65 7.97
C ASN A 271 -17.02 -10.58 9.46
N GLU A 272 -16.19 -11.15 10.33
CA GLU A 272 -16.32 -11.09 11.79
C GLU A 272 -15.87 -9.74 12.38
N ASP A 273 -15.36 -8.83 11.55
CA ASP A 273 -14.78 -7.54 11.95
C ASP A 273 -13.71 -7.74 13.05
N LYS A 274 -12.84 -8.74 12.83
CA LYS A 274 -11.70 -9.01 13.70
C LYS A 274 -10.88 -7.72 13.86
N PRO A 275 -10.57 -7.30 15.09
CA PRO A 275 -9.69 -6.15 15.31
C PRO A 275 -8.41 -6.29 14.49
N TYR A 276 -8.04 -5.25 13.76
CA TYR A 276 -6.94 -5.33 12.79
C TYR A 276 -5.61 -5.67 13.46
N ASP A 277 -5.35 -5.19 14.68
CA ASP A 277 -4.21 -5.60 15.49
C ASP A 277 -4.16 -7.12 15.70
N GLN A 278 -5.27 -7.74 16.09
CA GLN A 278 -5.37 -9.19 16.24
C GLN A 278 -5.20 -9.92 14.89
N PHE A 279 -5.75 -9.36 13.80
CA PHE A 279 -5.59 -9.89 12.45
C PHE A 279 -4.11 -9.90 12.00
N VAL A 280 -3.33 -8.89 12.38
CA VAL A 280 -1.87 -8.86 12.14
C VAL A 280 -1.13 -9.86 13.02
N ILE A 281 -1.47 -9.91 14.32
CA ILE A 281 -0.83 -10.82 15.29
C ILE A 281 -0.98 -12.29 14.86
N GLU A 282 -2.19 -12.71 14.47
CA GLU A 282 -2.43 -14.09 14.06
C GLU A 282 -1.64 -14.47 12.80
N GLN A 283 -1.49 -13.55 11.84
CA GLN A 283 -0.75 -13.85 10.60
C GLN A 283 0.75 -14.02 10.81
N LEU A 284 1.34 -13.31 11.77
CA LEU A 284 2.76 -13.40 12.05
C LEU A 284 3.07 -14.48 13.09
N ALA A 285 2.18 -14.69 14.06
CA ALA A 285 2.47 -15.43 15.27
C ALA A 285 1.25 -16.16 15.87
N GLY A 286 0.23 -16.49 15.08
CA GLY A 286 -0.95 -17.20 15.55
C GLY A 286 -0.67 -18.61 16.09
N ASP A 287 0.50 -19.18 15.81
CA ASP A 287 0.98 -20.41 16.46
C ASP A 287 1.65 -20.16 17.83
N GLU A 288 2.03 -18.92 18.14
CA GLU A 288 2.73 -18.52 19.37
C GLU A 288 1.82 -17.82 20.40
N ILE A 289 0.57 -17.50 20.03
CA ILE A 289 -0.39 -16.90 20.97
C ILE A 289 -0.82 -17.90 22.06
N ARG A 290 -1.25 -17.39 23.21
CA ARG A 290 -1.66 -18.21 24.37
C ARG A 290 -2.83 -19.14 24.04
N ASP A 291 -3.86 -18.61 23.41
CA ASP A 291 -5.12 -19.30 23.13
C ASP A 291 -5.14 -19.84 21.69
N ARG A 292 -4.00 -20.43 21.28
CA ARG A 292 -3.75 -20.97 19.93
C ARG A 292 -4.77 -22.04 19.54
N ASP A 293 -5.29 -21.94 18.32
CA ASP A 293 -6.20 -22.92 17.72
C ASP A 293 -5.88 -23.18 16.23
N GLU A 294 -6.69 -23.98 15.55
CA GLU A 294 -6.48 -24.29 14.12
C GLU A 294 -6.54 -23.02 13.26
N GLN A 295 -7.42 -22.06 13.57
CA GLN A 295 -7.60 -20.84 12.79
C GLN A 295 -6.42 -19.89 12.94
N SER A 296 -5.90 -19.74 14.17
CA SER A 296 -4.71 -18.93 14.42
C SER A 296 -3.47 -19.51 13.73
N VAL A 297 -3.36 -20.84 13.61
CA VAL A 297 -2.27 -21.48 12.85
C VAL A 297 -2.48 -21.41 11.34
N ILE A 298 -3.74 -21.46 10.84
CA ILE A 298 -4.03 -21.20 9.42
C ILE A 298 -3.59 -19.79 9.03
N ALA A 299 -3.78 -18.80 9.92
CA ALA A 299 -3.37 -17.41 9.68
C ALA A 299 -1.86 -17.27 9.40
N THR A 300 -1.01 -18.08 10.07
CA THR A 300 0.44 -18.05 9.84
C THR A 300 0.87 -18.56 8.47
N GLY A 301 -0.08 -19.10 7.68
CA GLY A 301 0.10 -19.36 6.25
C GLY A 301 0.56 -18.15 5.46
N PHE A 302 0.34 -16.92 5.95
CA PHE A 302 0.94 -15.67 5.45
C PHE A 302 2.45 -15.82 5.18
N LEU A 303 3.20 -16.47 6.07
CA LEU A 303 4.64 -16.67 5.97
C LEU A 303 5.05 -17.67 4.87
N ARG A 304 4.08 -18.34 4.24
CA ARG A 304 4.30 -19.39 3.21
C ARG A 304 3.73 -19.05 1.84
N LEU A 305 3.13 -17.87 1.65
CA LEU A 305 2.50 -17.45 0.39
C LEU A 305 3.50 -17.09 -0.71
N GLY A 306 4.73 -16.75 -0.31
CA GLY A 306 5.85 -16.50 -1.21
C GLY A 306 6.12 -17.64 -2.19
N THR A 307 6.91 -17.32 -3.22
CA THR A 307 7.38 -18.33 -4.16
C THR A 307 8.27 -19.34 -3.44
N TRP A 308 8.33 -20.56 -3.98
CA TRP A 308 9.20 -21.60 -3.44
C TRP A 308 9.85 -22.43 -4.54
N ASN A 309 11.19 -22.40 -4.56
CA ASN A 309 12.05 -23.20 -5.40
C ASN A 309 12.45 -24.50 -4.68
N ASP A 310 12.16 -25.66 -5.28
CA ASP A 310 12.52 -26.98 -4.77
C ASP A 310 13.93 -27.43 -5.14
N GLU A 311 14.54 -26.79 -6.14
CA GLU A 311 15.86 -27.11 -6.69
C GLU A 311 16.71 -25.83 -6.87
N PRO A 312 16.99 -25.07 -5.80
CA PRO A 312 17.81 -23.87 -5.89
C PRO A 312 19.26 -24.21 -6.27
N ASN A 313 19.85 -23.40 -7.16
CA ASN A 313 21.25 -23.56 -7.58
C ASN A 313 22.23 -23.45 -6.39
N ASP A 314 21.99 -22.52 -5.47
CA ASP A 314 22.73 -22.38 -4.21
C ASP A 314 21.73 -22.38 -3.03
N PRO A 315 21.54 -23.53 -2.35
CA PRO A 315 20.62 -23.62 -1.20
C PRO A 315 21.00 -22.70 -0.03
N HIS A 316 22.28 -22.35 0.12
CA HIS A 316 22.75 -21.46 1.16
C HIS A 316 22.41 -19.99 0.87
N GLU A 317 22.35 -19.60 -0.40
CA GLU A 317 21.87 -18.28 -0.81
C GLU A 317 20.35 -18.18 -0.74
N TYR A 318 19.66 -19.20 -1.25
CA TYR A 318 18.20 -19.25 -1.33
C TYR A 318 17.50 -19.10 0.04
N LYS A 319 18.08 -19.61 1.14
CA LYS A 319 17.52 -19.40 2.48
C LYS A 319 17.42 -17.90 2.86
N PHE A 320 18.35 -17.07 2.39
CA PHE A 320 18.31 -15.63 2.64
C PHE A 320 17.36 -14.89 1.70
N GLU A 321 17.11 -15.42 0.49
CA GLU A 321 16.05 -14.92 -0.39
C GLU A 321 14.66 -15.15 0.22
N ARG A 322 14.41 -16.35 0.76
CA ARG A 322 13.17 -16.66 1.50
C ARG A 322 12.98 -15.70 2.68
N LEU A 323 14.06 -15.44 3.41
CA LEU A 323 14.03 -14.54 4.56
C LEU A 323 13.76 -13.09 4.14
N GLU A 324 14.37 -12.63 3.04
CA GLU A 324 14.09 -11.32 2.46
C GLU A 324 12.62 -11.20 2.08
N ASP A 325 12.03 -12.22 1.45
CA ASP A 325 10.64 -12.22 1.03
C ASP A 325 9.65 -12.09 2.21
N MET A 326 9.94 -12.74 3.35
CA MET A 326 9.17 -12.59 4.59
C MET A 326 9.30 -11.19 5.18
N VAL A 327 10.51 -10.64 5.24
CA VAL A 327 10.76 -9.26 5.72
C VAL A 327 10.05 -8.25 4.81
N HIS A 328 10.14 -8.44 3.49
CA HIS A 328 9.50 -7.59 2.50
C HIS A 328 7.97 -7.62 2.60
N ALA A 329 7.36 -8.81 2.69
CA ALA A 329 5.92 -8.96 2.90
C ALA A 329 5.46 -8.16 4.11
N THR A 330 6.12 -8.44 5.24
CA THR A 330 5.71 -7.93 6.55
C THR A 330 5.88 -6.42 6.62
N SER A 331 7.04 -5.90 6.21
CA SER A 331 7.31 -4.46 6.28
C SER A 331 6.48 -3.64 5.29
N SER A 332 6.25 -4.15 4.08
CA SER A 332 5.42 -3.46 3.09
C SER A 332 3.94 -3.48 3.47
N ALA A 333 3.41 -4.64 3.88
CA ALA A 333 1.99 -4.82 4.17
C ALA A 333 1.54 -4.03 5.39
N PHE A 334 2.27 -4.16 6.51
CA PHE A 334 1.82 -3.64 7.81
C PHE A 334 2.42 -2.30 8.20
N MET A 335 3.53 -1.87 7.57
CA MET A 335 4.23 -0.62 7.92
C MET A 335 4.48 0.30 6.73
N GLY A 336 4.22 -0.14 5.49
CA GLY A 336 4.49 0.67 4.30
C GLY A 336 5.96 1.08 4.18
N LEU A 337 6.89 0.22 4.62
CA LEU A 337 8.33 0.49 4.59
C LEU A 337 9.07 -0.47 3.66
N THR A 338 10.16 0.00 3.06
CA THR A 338 11.04 -0.77 2.18
C THR A 338 12.23 -1.39 2.93
N VAL A 339 11.99 -2.09 4.05
CA VAL A 339 13.04 -2.64 4.92
C VAL A 339 13.97 -3.60 4.17
N LYS A 340 13.47 -4.35 3.18
CA LYS A 340 14.30 -5.26 2.34
C LYS A 340 15.49 -4.57 1.69
N CYS A 341 15.38 -3.27 1.38
CA CYS A 341 16.45 -2.52 0.74
C CYS A 341 17.65 -2.33 1.66
N ALA A 342 17.46 -2.52 2.98
CA ALA A 342 18.52 -2.51 3.96
C ALA A 342 19.22 -3.88 4.13
N ARG A 343 18.96 -4.88 3.28
CA ARG A 343 19.63 -6.20 3.37
C ARG A 343 21.15 -6.09 3.21
N CYS A 344 21.60 -5.31 2.23
CA CYS A 344 23.01 -5.27 1.85
C CYS A 344 23.79 -4.12 2.52
N HIS A 345 23.13 -3.02 2.85
CA HIS A 345 23.71 -1.84 3.49
C HIS A 345 22.58 -1.04 4.16
N ASP A 346 22.90 -0.02 4.96
CA ASP A 346 21.88 0.87 5.54
C ASP A 346 20.99 1.47 4.44
N HIS A 347 19.70 1.61 4.71
CA HIS A 347 18.76 2.11 3.71
C HIS A 347 19.19 3.47 3.18
N LYS A 348 19.21 3.62 1.85
CA LYS A 348 19.80 4.78 1.18
C LYS A 348 19.18 6.12 1.58
N PHE A 349 17.89 6.12 1.91
CA PHE A 349 17.11 7.34 2.09
C PHE A 349 16.34 7.41 3.41
N ASP A 350 16.24 6.29 4.13
CA ASP A 350 15.37 6.18 5.29
C ASP A 350 16.20 5.75 6.49
N PRO A 351 15.81 6.09 7.72
CA PRO A 351 16.56 5.77 8.92
C PRO A 351 16.35 4.30 9.33
N ILE A 352 16.68 3.39 8.42
CA ILE A 352 16.57 1.93 8.57
C ILE A 352 17.96 1.36 8.36
N LEU A 353 18.53 0.82 9.43
CA LEU A 353 19.88 0.27 9.40
C LEU A 353 19.91 -1.10 8.72
N GLN A 354 21.08 -1.50 8.22
CA GLN A 354 21.30 -2.87 7.79
C GLN A 354 21.03 -3.84 8.95
N LEU A 355 21.48 -3.46 10.14
CA LEU A 355 21.22 -4.20 11.37
C LEU A 355 19.72 -4.36 11.65
N ASP A 356 18.89 -3.35 11.33
CA ASP A 356 17.44 -3.42 11.54
C ASP A 356 16.78 -4.46 10.61
N TYR A 357 17.26 -4.60 9.37
CA TYR A 357 16.83 -5.70 8.50
C TYR A 357 17.08 -7.07 9.16
N TYR A 358 18.30 -7.30 9.66
CA TYR A 358 18.64 -8.59 10.26
C TYR A 358 17.96 -8.82 11.61
N ARG A 359 17.72 -7.76 12.39
CA ARG A 359 16.95 -7.81 13.64
C ARG A 359 15.52 -8.29 13.40
N MET A 360 14.84 -7.70 12.41
CA MET A 360 13.51 -8.15 11.99
C MET A 360 13.56 -9.57 11.42
N ALA A 361 14.55 -9.87 10.58
CA ALA A 361 14.75 -11.19 10.01
C ALA A 361 14.95 -12.29 11.07
N ALA A 362 15.57 -11.97 12.20
CA ALA A 362 15.77 -12.88 13.32
C ALA A 362 14.45 -13.39 13.94
N ALA A 363 13.32 -12.71 13.71
CA ALA A 363 11.99 -13.19 14.10
C ALA A 363 11.57 -14.42 13.29
N PHE A 364 11.92 -14.50 12.01
CA PHE A 364 11.54 -15.62 11.14
C PHE A 364 12.59 -16.74 11.12
N TRP A 365 13.82 -16.43 11.52
CA TRP A 365 15.00 -17.30 11.41
C TRP A 365 14.87 -18.65 12.10
N ALA A 366 14.06 -18.75 13.16
CA ALA A 366 13.83 -19.99 13.90
C ALA A 366 12.87 -20.98 13.21
N GLY A 367 12.17 -20.55 12.16
CA GLY A 367 11.31 -21.42 11.38
C GLY A 367 12.07 -22.25 10.33
N PRO A 368 11.34 -23.04 9.52
CA PRO A 368 11.91 -23.94 8.51
C PRO A 368 12.44 -23.19 7.27
N ILE A 369 13.47 -22.36 7.44
CA ILE A 369 14.08 -21.62 6.33
C ILE A 369 15.09 -22.48 5.54
N GLU A 370 15.74 -23.43 6.20
CA GLU A 370 16.66 -24.38 5.55
C GLU A 370 15.93 -25.32 4.57
N PRO A 371 16.63 -25.90 3.58
CA PRO A 371 16.04 -26.90 2.67
C PRO A 371 15.44 -28.08 3.44
N ARG A 372 14.21 -28.45 3.09
CA ARG A 372 13.47 -29.59 3.68
C ARG A 372 12.89 -30.46 2.58
N ASP A 373 12.22 -31.53 2.99
CA ASP A 373 11.50 -32.43 2.11
C ASP A 373 10.54 -31.67 1.17
N ARG A 374 10.48 -32.09 -0.09
CA ARG A 374 9.65 -31.45 -1.11
C ARG A 374 8.16 -31.59 -0.82
N SER A 375 7.73 -32.68 -0.17
CA SER A 375 6.35 -32.85 0.27
C SER A 375 5.90 -31.78 1.26
N LEU A 376 6.84 -31.17 1.99
CA LEU A 376 6.58 -30.09 2.94
C LEU A 376 6.64 -28.70 2.28
N LEU A 377 7.04 -28.59 1.02
CA LEU A 377 7.27 -27.31 0.32
C LEU A 377 8.09 -26.31 1.17
N GLY A 378 9.15 -26.83 1.82
CA GLY A 378 10.05 -26.05 2.68
C GLY A 378 9.41 -25.50 3.97
N GLY A 379 8.25 -26.00 4.40
CA GLY A 379 7.57 -25.59 5.63
C GLY A 379 7.65 -26.60 6.77
N PRO A 380 6.85 -26.42 7.83
CA PRO A 380 6.73 -27.38 8.93
C PRO A 380 5.83 -28.57 8.56
N SER A 381 5.99 -29.69 9.27
CA SER A 381 5.08 -30.84 9.19
C SER A 381 3.79 -30.59 9.99
N SER A 382 2.77 -31.43 9.78
CA SER A 382 1.53 -31.41 10.58
C SER A 382 1.80 -31.66 12.07
N ASP A 383 2.78 -32.50 12.41
CA ASP A 383 3.16 -32.79 13.80
C ASP A 383 3.81 -31.57 14.47
N GLU A 384 4.67 -30.86 13.73
CA GLU A 384 5.27 -29.60 14.20
C GLU A 384 4.19 -28.52 14.38
N LEU A 385 3.23 -28.44 13.45
CA LEU A 385 2.07 -27.55 13.55
C LEU A 385 1.01 -28.02 14.55
N GLY A 386 1.02 -29.27 15.00
CA GLY A 386 -0.04 -29.85 15.83
C GLY A 386 -1.44 -29.84 15.20
N PHE A 387 -1.55 -29.66 13.88
CA PHE A 387 -2.82 -29.65 13.12
C PHE A 387 -2.61 -30.29 11.74
N GLU A 388 -3.53 -31.17 11.36
CA GLU A 388 -3.58 -31.76 10.02
C GLU A 388 -4.18 -30.77 9.02
N ASP A 389 -3.86 -30.92 7.73
CA ASP A 389 -4.42 -30.12 6.64
C ASP A 389 -4.24 -28.59 6.76
N VAL A 390 -3.23 -28.13 7.51
CA VAL A 390 -2.92 -26.70 7.66
C VAL A 390 -1.62 -26.33 6.94
N PHE A 391 -1.71 -25.36 6.02
CA PHE A 391 -0.55 -24.76 5.36
C PHE A 391 0.03 -23.60 6.18
N GLY A 392 0.39 -23.88 7.43
CA GLY A 392 0.83 -22.89 8.41
C GLY A 392 2.34 -22.83 8.60
N TRP A 393 2.77 -21.98 9.51
CA TRP A 393 4.16 -21.79 9.94
C TRP A 393 4.29 -21.95 11.47
N THR A 394 5.42 -22.51 11.91
CA THR A 394 5.85 -22.57 13.31
C THR A 394 7.38 -22.52 13.37
N ASP A 395 7.93 -22.09 14.50
CA ASP A 395 9.35 -22.26 14.79
C ASP A 395 9.64 -23.75 15.01
N LEU A 396 10.87 -24.18 14.71
CA LEU A 396 11.30 -25.57 14.90
C LEU A 396 11.86 -25.84 16.30
N SER A 397 12.25 -24.80 17.01
CA SER A 397 12.90 -24.87 18.32
C SER A 397 12.72 -23.55 19.08
N PRO A 398 12.61 -23.57 20.42
CA PRO A 398 12.69 -22.36 21.24
C PRO A 398 14.09 -21.75 21.25
N ASP A 399 15.11 -22.56 20.91
CA ASP A 399 16.50 -22.14 20.76
C ASP A 399 16.83 -22.00 19.26
N SER A 400 16.93 -20.76 18.79
CA SER A 400 17.27 -20.44 17.41
C SER A 400 18.78 -20.41 17.19
N LYS A 401 19.23 -20.92 16.03
CA LYS A 401 20.62 -20.74 15.59
C LYS A 401 20.94 -19.24 15.48
N PRO A 402 22.19 -18.80 15.75
CA PRO A 402 22.56 -17.40 15.64
C PRO A 402 22.42 -16.91 14.18
N LEU A 403 21.74 -15.78 13.99
CA LEU A 403 21.73 -15.06 12.72
C LEU A 403 22.86 -14.03 12.75
N ARG A 404 23.68 -13.98 11.70
CA ARG A 404 24.79 -13.03 11.60
C ARG A 404 24.51 -11.95 10.56
N LEU A 405 25.00 -10.74 10.82
CA LEU A 405 25.05 -9.67 9.84
C LEU A 405 25.91 -10.11 8.65
N LEU A 406 25.52 -9.80 7.42
CA LEU A 406 26.29 -10.20 6.24
C LEU A 406 26.93 -8.97 5.59
N LYS A 407 28.23 -9.06 5.31
CA LYS A 407 28.94 -7.97 4.62
C LYS A 407 28.37 -7.81 3.20
N LYS A 408 27.74 -6.67 2.90
CA LYS A 408 27.06 -6.42 1.63
C LYS A 408 25.96 -7.43 1.29
N GLY A 409 25.36 -8.06 2.31
CA GLY A 409 24.33 -9.08 2.13
C GLY A 409 24.84 -10.45 1.66
N ASP A 410 26.16 -10.63 1.53
CA ASP A 410 26.79 -11.84 1.01
C ASP A 410 26.80 -12.97 2.07
N PRO A 411 26.06 -14.07 1.86
CA PRO A 411 26.01 -15.21 2.78
C PRO A 411 27.37 -15.83 3.12
N LYS A 412 28.37 -15.67 2.24
CA LYS A 412 29.71 -16.23 2.42
C LYS A 412 30.62 -15.35 3.28
N ARG A 413 30.14 -14.17 3.69
CA ARG A 413 30.89 -13.18 4.46
C ARG A 413 30.14 -12.74 5.72
N PRO A 414 29.90 -13.67 6.67
CA PRO A 414 29.27 -13.34 7.93
C PRO A 414 30.16 -12.41 8.76
N LEU A 415 29.52 -11.50 9.49
CA LEU A 415 30.11 -10.60 10.47
C LEU A 415 29.63 -11.03 11.87
N ASP A 416 29.35 -10.07 12.72
CA ASP A 416 28.90 -10.27 14.08
C ASP A 416 27.50 -10.88 14.15
N GLU A 417 27.24 -11.56 15.26
CA GLU A 417 25.93 -12.08 15.60
C GLU A 417 24.95 -10.94 15.86
N VAL A 418 23.73 -11.10 15.37
CA VAL A 418 22.67 -10.10 15.48
C VAL A 418 21.86 -10.38 16.72
N VAL A 419 21.83 -9.41 17.64
CA VAL A 419 20.87 -9.41 18.74
C VAL A 419 19.47 -9.12 18.16
N PRO A 420 18.51 -10.05 18.27
CA PRO A 420 17.15 -9.86 17.76
C PRO A 420 16.45 -8.69 18.45
N ALA A 421 15.78 -7.83 17.68
CA ALA A 421 15.13 -6.62 18.20
C ALA A 421 14.08 -6.08 17.21
N HIS A 422 13.30 -5.10 17.65
CA HIS A 422 12.45 -4.29 16.76
C HIS A 422 13.30 -3.33 15.91
N LEU A 423 12.69 -2.67 14.91
CA LEU A 423 13.40 -1.67 14.10
C LEU A 423 13.80 -0.46 14.95
N SER A 424 15.04 0.03 14.81
CA SER A 424 15.53 1.23 15.52
C SER A 424 15.02 2.56 14.95
N THR A 425 14.23 2.49 13.88
CA THR A 425 13.66 3.66 13.18
C THR A 425 12.60 4.40 14.00
N ILE A 426 11.99 3.72 15.00
CA ILE A 426 11.06 4.30 15.98
C ILE A 426 11.67 4.13 17.39
N PRO A 427 12.54 5.05 17.85
CA PRO A 427 13.31 4.88 19.09
C PRO A 427 12.46 4.71 20.34
N ALA A 428 11.29 5.35 20.40
CA ALA A 428 10.40 5.34 21.56
C ALA A 428 9.97 3.91 21.97
N ILE A 429 9.86 3.00 21.00
CA ILE A 429 9.42 1.62 21.20
C ILE A 429 10.42 0.59 20.68
N HIS A 430 11.68 0.99 20.44
CA HIS A 430 12.74 0.05 20.06
C HIS A 430 13.19 -0.76 21.28
N ARG A 431 13.08 -2.09 21.20
CA ARG A 431 13.52 -3.01 22.26
C ARG A 431 14.16 -4.26 21.66
N GLU A 432 15.07 -4.87 22.42
CA GLU A 432 15.56 -6.22 22.13
C GLU A 432 14.45 -7.25 22.42
N PHE A 433 14.46 -8.37 21.71
CA PHE A 433 13.50 -9.44 21.98
C PHE A 433 13.88 -10.20 23.25
N GLU A 434 12.90 -10.38 24.10
CA GLU A 434 13.01 -11.19 25.32
C GLU A 434 13.12 -12.68 24.95
N SER A 435 13.81 -13.44 25.80
CA SER A 435 13.85 -14.90 25.70
C SER A 435 12.46 -15.48 25.92
N PRO A 436 12.09 -16.57 25.22
CA PRO A 436 10.79 -17.20 25.43
C PRO A 436 10.67 -17.76 26.86
N PRO A 437 9.46 -17.81 27.43
CA PRO A 437 9.21 -18.47 28.70
C PRO A 437 9.68 -19.94 28.71
N ASN A 438 10.13 -20.42 29.87
CA ASN A 438 10.55 -21.81 30.04
C ASN A 438 9.45 -22.79 29.57
N GLY A 439 9.84 -23.78 28.76
CA GLY A 439 8.92 -24.79 28.21
C GLY A 439 8.18 -24.36 26.93
N SER A 440 8.49 -23.18 26.38
CA SER A 440 7.99 -22.77 25.06
C SER A 440 8.49 -23.72 23.97
N LYS A 441 7.67 -23.92 22.94
CA LYS A 441 8.06 -24.67 21.73
C LYS A 441 8.70 -23.79 20.65
N THR A 442 8.49 -22.49 20.74
CA THR A 442 8.94 -21.49 19.77
C THR A 442 9.76 -20.41 20.45
N THR A 443 10.43 -19.57 19.65
CA THR A 443 11.22 -18.45 20.18
C THR A 443 10.37 -17.29 20.69
N GLN A 444 9.09 -17.23 20.31
CA GLN A 444 8.18 -16.11 20.56
C GLN A 444 8.62 -14.77 19.94
N ARG A 445 9.64 -14.77 19.07
CA ARG A 445 10.13 -13.55 18.43
C ARG A 445 9.13 -12.99 17.44
N ARG A 446 8.35 -13.84 16.76
CA ARG A 446 7.31 -13.38 15.82
C ARG A 446 6.17 -12.71 16.58
N LEU A 447 5.78 -13.25 17.73
CA LEU A 447 4.77 -12.62 18.59
C LEU A 447 5.23 -11.25 19.10
N GLN A 448 6.49 -11.13 19.51
CA GLN A 448 7.08 -9.86 19.93
C GLN A 448 7.16 -8.83 18.79
N LEU A 449 7.52 -9.27 17.58
CA LEU A 449 7.49 -8.42 16.39
C LEU A 449 6.06 -7.97 16.05
N ALA A 450 5.09 -8.89 16.09
CA ALA A 450 3.71 -8.60 15.73
C ALA A 450 3.05 -7.62 16.72
N ARG A 451 3.33 -7.76 18.02
CA ARG A 451 2.89 -6.82 19.06
C ARG A 451 3.49 -5.43 18.87
N TRP A 452 4.74 -5.33 18.43
CA TRP A 452 5.36 -4.03 18.15
C TRP A 452 4.85 -3.37 16.87
N ILE A 453 4.54 -4.16 15.83
CA ILE A 453 3.87 -3.65 14.63
C ILE A 453 2.50 -3.07 15.01
N THR A 454 1.78 -3.73 15.91
CA THR A 454 0.42 -3.35 16.32
C THR A 454 0.35 -2.48 17.57
N ASP A 455 1.50 -2.04 18.07
CA ASP A 455 1.58 -1.16 19.22
C ASP A 455 0.89 0.18 18.89
N PRO A 456 -0.02 0.70 19.72
CA PRO A 456 -0.63 2.02 19.50
C PRO A 456 0.38 3.17 19.39
N GLU A 457 1.58 3.04 19.96
CA GLU A 457 2.67 4.00 19.82
C GLU A 457 3.44 3.83 18.49
N ASN A 458 3.22 2.75 17.75
CA ASN A 458 3.76 2.57 16.40
C ASN A 458 2.99 3.44 15.40
N PRO A 459 3.63 4.46 14.81
CA PRO A 459 2.93 5.45 14.02
C PRO A 459 2.56 5.00 12.61
N LEU A 460 3.09 3.86 12.15
CA LEU A 460 2.97 3.43 10.76
C LEU A 460 1.71 2.60 10.52
N THR A 461 1.43 1.63 11.38
CA THR A 461 0.45 0.58 11.08
C THR A 461 -0.97 1.12 10.93
N ALA A 462 -1.43 1.99 11.83
CA ALA A 462 -2.73 2.64 11.69
C ALA A 462 -2.80 3.54 10.44
N ARG A 463 -1.79 4.39 10.20
CA ARG A 463 -1.73 5.28 9.03
C ARG A 463 -1.76 4.52 7.72
N VAL A 464 -0.95 3.48 7.60
CA VAL A 464 -0.86 2.65 6.39
C VAL A 464 -2.18 1.95 6.13
N PHE A 465 -2.81 1.37 7.15
CA PHE A 465 -4.07 0.67 6.98
C PHE A 465 -5.22 1.61 6.59
N VAL A 466 -5.43 2.73 7.29
CA VAL A 466 -6.51 3.68 6.94
C VAL A 466 -6.27 4.33 5.57
N ASN A 467 -5.01 4.55 5.18
CA ASN A 467 -4.68 5.00 3.83
C ASN A 467 -5.08 3.99 2.75
N ARG A 468 -4.91 2.69 3.00
CA ARG A 468 -5.39 1.62 2.11
C ARG A 468 -6.92 1.59 2.04
N LEU A 469 -7.61 1.72 3.18
CA LEU A 469 -9.09 1.80 3.17
C LEU A 469 -9.58 2.99 2.34
N TRP A 470 -8.93 4.14 2.48
CA TRP A 470 -9.19 5.32 1.66
C TRP A 470 -8.95 5.03 0.18
N GLN A 471 -7.78 4.47 -0.16
CA GLN A 471 -7.43 4.08 -1.52
C GLN A 471 -8.48 3.17 -2.17
N HIS A 472 -9.02 2.19 -1.45
CA HIS A 472 -10.01 1.29 -2.02
C HIS A 472 -11.32 2.00 -2.40
N HIS A 473 -11.78 2.95 -1.58
CA HIS A 473 -12.99 3.72 -1.84
C HIS A 473 -12.79 4.80 -2.91
N PHE A 474 -11.62 5.44 -2.95
CA PHE A 474 -11.37 6.60 -3.81
C PHE A 474 -10.49 6.31 -5.04
N GLY A 475 -9.93 5.11 -5.14
CA GLY A 475 -8.97 4.67 -6.17
C GLY A 475 -7.51 5.05 -5.90
N GLU A 476 -7.28 6.04 -5.04
CA GLU A 476 -5.95 6.58 -4.70
C GLU A 476 -5.86 6.83 -3.19
N GLY A 477 -4.69 6.63 -2.59
CA GLY A 477 -4.47 6.92 -1.17
C GLY A 477 -4.30 8.41 -0.88
N LEU A 478 -4.48 8.82 0.38
CA LEU A 478 -4.02 10.13 0.87
C LEU A 478 -2.50 10.26 0.71
N VAL A 479 -1.78 9.15 0.90
CA VAL A 479 -0.41 8.88 0.47
C VAL A 479 -0.49 7.91 -0.71
N ARG A 480 -0.15 8.38 -1.92
CA ARG A 480 -0.29 7.57 -3.14
C ARG A 480 0.77 6.49 -3.30
N SER A 481 1.93 6.63 -2.65
CA SER A 481 2.93 5.58 -2.55
C SER A 481 2.58 4.59 -1.44
N VAL A 482 1.52 3.80 -1.64
CA VAL A 482 0.87 3.02 -0.57
C VAL A 482 1.81 2.03 0.16
N ASN A 483 2.83 1.51 -0.53
CA ASN A 483 3.84 0.61 0.04
C ASN A 483 5.13 1.32 0.49
N ASN A 484 5.19 2.66 0.42
CA ASN A 484 6.38 3.44 0.78
C ASN A 484 6.00 4.77 1.44
N PHE A 485 6.06 4.81 2.77
CA PHE A 485 5.86 6.00 3.61
C PHE A 485 7.18 6.67 3.98
N GLY A 486 8.30 6.19 3.43
CA GLY A 486 9.63 6.76 3.60
C GLY A 486 9.88 7.98 2.72
N PHE A 487 11.13 8.44 2.69
CA PHE A 487 11.57 9.69 2.06
C PHE A 487 11.26 9.78 0.56
N ARG A 488 11.35 8.65 -0.15
CA ARG A 488 11.06 8.58 -1.60
C ARG A 488 9.58 8.36 -1.91
N GLY A 489 8.75 8.20 -0.88
CA GLY A 489 7.31 8.15 -1.00
C GLY A 489 6.69 9.53 -1.19
N ASP A 490 5.42 9.54 -1.57
CA ASP A 490 4.58 10.72 -1.60
C ASP A 490 4.31 11.22 -0.17
N LEU A 491 4.28 12.54 -0.01
CA LEU A 491 3.72 13.15 1.20
C LEU A 491 2.19 13.00 1.22
N PRO A 492 1.57 12.90 2.41
CA PRO A 492 0.13 12.88 2.53
C PRO A 492 -0.47 14.18 1.98
N THR A 493 -1.51 14.05 1.16
CA THR A 493 -2.27 15.21 0.65
C THR A 493 -2.98 15.97 1.78
N HIS A 494 -3.46 15.23 2.79
CA HIS A 494 -4.17 15.74 3.96
C HIS A 494 -3.58 15.09 5.23
N PRO A 495 -2.43 15.57 5.73
CA PRO A 495 -1.74 14.96 6.88
C PRO A 495 -2.62 14.91 8.13
N GLU A 496 -3.35 15.99 8.43
CA GLU A 496 -4.23 16.03 9.60
C GLU A 496 -5.42 15.06 9.48
N LEU A 497 -5.98 14.89 8.27
CA LEU A 497 -7.03 13.89 8.04
C LEU A 497 -6.50 12.47 8.21
N LEU A 498 -5.30 12.18 7.68
CA LEU A 498 -4.68 10.87 7.83
C LEU A 498 -4.43 10.52 9.30
N ASP A 499 -3.91 11.48 10.07
CA ASP A 499 -3.65 11.30 11.50
C ASP A 499 -4.94 11.19 12.31
N TRP A 500 -5.97 11.98 11.97
CA TRP A 500 -7.29 11.86 12.58
C TRP A 500 -7.91 10.47 12.34
N LEU A 501 -7.89 9.98 11.09
CA LEU A 501 -8.38 8.64 10.76
C LEU A 501 -7.59 7.55 11.49
N ALA A 502 -6.27 7.68 11.57
CA ALA A 502 -5.41 6.71 12.26
C ALA A 502 -5.69 6.70 13.78
N ALA A 503 -5.78 7.87 14.40
CA ALA A 503 -6.09 8.00 15.83
C ALA A 503 -7.49 7.46 16.15
N ASP A 504 -8.49 7.80 15.34
CA ASP A 504 -9.87 7.32 15.47
C ASP A 504 -9.97 5.81 15.26
N PHE A 505 -9.18 5.23 14.35
CA PHE A 505 -9.14 3.79 14.11
C PHE A 505 -8.67 3.01 15.34
N VAL A 506 -7.55 3.45 15.94
CA VAL A 506 -7.00 2.82 17.15
C VAL A 506 -7.95 3.01 18.33
N ALA A 507 -8.47 4.23 18.54
CA ALA A 507 -9.43 4.53 19.60
C ALA A 507 -10.75 3.75 19.45
N GLY A 508 -11.16 3.46 18.21
CA GLY A 508 -12.32 2.63 17.86
C GLY A 508 -12.07 1.13 17.96
N GLY A 509 -10.95 0.69 18.55
CA GLY A 509 -10.64 -0.72 18.77
C GLY A 509 -10.25 -1.47 17.49
N TRP A 510 -9.60 -0.79 16.54
CA TRP A 510 -9.11 -1.37 15.30
C TRP A 510 -10.21 -2.00 14.42
N LYS A 511 -11.45 -1.52 14.56
CA LYS A 511 -12.63 -2.05 13.86
C LYS A 511 -12.73 -1.52 12.43
N VAL A 512 -12.62 -2.43 11.46
CA VAL A 512 -12.49 -2.10 10.04
C VAL A 512 -13.84 -1.66 9.46
N LYS A 513 -14.94 -2.36 9.80
CA LYS A 513 -16.28 -2.00 9.32
C LYS A 513 -16.73 -0.63 9.82
N ARG A 514 -16.39 -0.28 11.07
CA ARG A 514 -16.61 1.07 11.60
C ARG A 514 -15.92 2.14 10.74
N MET A 515 -14.67 1.91 10.36
CA MET A 515 -13.91 2.85 9.53
C MET A 515 -14.46 2.95 8.11
N HIS A 516 -14.93 1.85 7.51
CA HIS A 516 -15.67 1.93 6.25
C HIS A 516 -16.92 2.79 6.37
N LYS A 517 -17.73 2.58 7.42
CA LYS A 517 -18.95 3.39 7.65
C LYS A 517 -18.63 4.87 7.76
N GLN A 518 -17.58 5.25 8.48
CA GLN A 518 -17.10 6.64 8.56
C GLN A 518 -16.82 7.25 7.17
N ILE A 519 -16.17 6.49 6.28
CA ILE A 519 -15.87 6.95 4.91
C ILE A 519 -17.15 7.04 4.06
N LEU A 520 -17.96 5.99 4.05
CA LEU A 520 -19.16 5.85 3.22
C LEU A 520 -20.28 6.84 3.59
N MET A 521 -20.29 7.32 4.84
CA MET A 521 -21.24 8.34 5.32
C MET A 521 -20.75 9.78 5.07
N SER A 522 -19.55 9.97 4.54
CA SER A 522 -19.02 11.31 4.26
C SER A 522 -19.58 11.89 2.97
N ARG A 523 -19.84 13.21 2.94
CA ARG A 523 -20.21 13.91 1.70
C ARG A 523 -19.11 13.78 0.65
N THR A 524 -17.83 13.70 1.06
CA THR A 524 -16.69 13.45 0.18
C THR A 524 -16.83 12.14 -0.60
N TYR A 525 -17.24 11.04 0.06
CA TYR A 525 -17.51 9.79 -0.64
C TYR A 525 -18.73 9.90 -1.57
N CYS A 526 -19.76 10.64 -1.15
CA CYS A 526 -20.99 10.80 -1.92
C CYS A 526 -20.88 11.76 -3.12
N GLN A 527 -19.72 12.38 -3.36
CA GLN A 527 -19.54 13.34 -4.47
C GLN A 527 -19.78 12.70 -5.84
N SER A 528 -20.31 13.50 -6.77
CA SER A 528 -20.36 13.18 -8.19
C SER A 528 -18.96 13.15 -8.80
N SER A 529 -18.78 12.35 -9.84
CA SER A 529 -17.57 12.36 -10.66
C SER A 529 -17.53 13.52 -11.67
N LEU A 530 -18.67 14.22 -11.84
CA LEU A 530 -18.83 15.40 -12.67
C LEU A 530 -18.79 16.67 -11.81
N HIS A 531 -18.10 17.70 -12.30
CA HIS A 531 -18.05 19.02 -11.65
C HIS A 531 -18.30 20.12 -12.69
N PRO A 532 -19.18 21.11 -12.44
CA PRO A 532 -19.44 22.20 -13.40
C PRO A 532 -18.19 23.01 -13.78
N GLN A 533 -17.23 23.13 -12.86
CA GLN A 533 -15.94 23.82 -13.08
C GLN A 533 -14.77 22.86 -13.36
N GLN A 534 -15.06 21.64 -13.85
CA GLN A 534 -14.04 20.59 -14.03
C GLN A 534 -12.85 21.03 -14.87
N GLU A 535 -13.05 21.79 -15.95
CA GLU A 535 -11.96 22.27 -16.81
C GLU A 535 -10.97 23.13 -16.00
N ALA A 536 -11.46 24.19 -15.35
CA ALA A 536 -10.64 25.09 -14.54
C ALA A 536 -9.96 24.38 -13.36
N TYR A 537 -10.63 23.41 -12.72
CA TYR A 537 -10.06 22.70 -11.58
C TYR A 537 -9.02 21.67 -12.02
N SER A 538 -9.19 21.06 -13.19
CA SER A 538 -8.22 20.11 -13.74
C SER A 538 -6.92 20.76 -14.16
N GLU A 539 -6.91 22.05 -14.53
CA GLU A 539 -5.66 22.80 -14.78
C GLU A 539 -4.82 22.96 -13.51
N ARG A 540 -5.47 22.99 -12.33
CA ARG A 540 -4.83 23.21 -11.04
C ARG A 540 -4.51 21.91 -10.31
N ASP A 541 -5.43 20.94 -10.38
CA ASP A 541 -5.35 19.63 -9.73
C ASP A 541 -5.95 18.54 -10.63
N PHE A 542 -5.29 18.29 -11.76
CA PHE A 542 -5.69 17.28 -12.75
C PHE A 542 -5.91 15.90 -12.13
N THR A 543 -5.01 15.51 -11.23
CA THR A 543 -5.04 14.18 -10.60
C THR A 543 -5.99 14.11 -9.40
N ASN A 544 -6.73 15.18 -9.09
CA ASN A 544 -7.69 15.22 -7.99
C ASN A 544 -7.07 14.86 -6.62
N ARG A 545 -5.87 15.39 -6.30
CA ARG A 545 -5.21 15.24 -4.99
C ARG A 545 -5.97 15.94 -3.86
N LEU A 546 -6.77 16.94 -4.19
CA LEU A 546 -7.55 17.73 -3.23
C LEU A 546 -8.96 17.20 -3.01
N TRP A 547 -9.36 16.13 -3.70
CA TRP A 547 -10.66 15.46 -3.55
C TRP A 547 -11.86 16.39 -3.78
N TRP A 548 -11.78 17.24 -4.81
CA TRP A 548 -12.87 18.14 -5.19
C TRP A 548 -13.99 17.44 -5.97
N ARG A 549 -13.83 16.16 -6.32
CA ARG A 549 -14.86 15.29 -6.91
C ARG A 549 -14.57 13.81 -6.66
N ALA A 550 -15.50 12.92 -7.00
CA ALA A 550 -15.20 11.49 -7.10
C ALA A 550 -14.40 11.18 -8.39
N ASN A 551 -13.55 10.16 -8.34
CA ASN A 551 -12.84 9.66 -9.51
C ASN A 551 -13.70 8.62 -10.25
N ARG A 552 -13.73 8.70 -11.59
CA ARG A 552 -14.28 7.62 -12.41
C ARG A 552 -13.38 6.41 -12.30
N ARG A 553 -13.95 5.26 -11.92
CA ARG A 553 -13.22 4.02 -11.74
C ARG A 553 -13.78 2.94 -12.64
N ARG A 554 -12.88 2.22 -13.30
CA ARG A 554 -13.19 1.00 -14.03
C ARG A 554 -13.28 -0.16 -13.04
N LEU A 555 -14.21 -1.09 -13.25
CA LEU A 555 -14.26 -2.36 -12.53
C LEU A 555 -12.92 -3.09 -12.69
N ASP A 556 -12.43 -3.64 -11.58
CA ASP A 556 -11.34 -4.63 -11.61
C ASP A 556 -11.82 -5.94 -12.24
N ALA A 557 -10.87 -6.80 -12.62
CA ALA A 557 -11.15 -8.03 -13.35
C ALA A 557 -12.20 -8.93 -12.66
N GLU A 558 -12.08 -9.05 -11.34
CA GLU A 558 -12.95 -9.85 -10.49
C GLU A 558 -14.37 -9.26 -10.45
N ALA A 559 -14.50 -7.96 -10.15
CA ALA A 559 -15.80 -7.30 -10.12
C ALA A 559 -16.47 -7.28 -11.50
N LEU A 560 -15.71 -7.14 -12.59
CA LEU A 560 -16.25 -7.19 -13.95
C LEU A 560 -16.84 -8.58 -14.25
N ARG A 561 -16.09 -9.64 -13.96
CA ARG A 561 -16.56 -11.02 -14.15
C ARG A 561 -17.77 -11.32 -13.27
N ASP A 562 -17.73 -10.94 -12.00
CA ASP A 562 -18.82 -11.14 -11.05
C ASP A 562 -20.07 -10.34 -11.46
N ALA A 563 -19.91 -9.11 -11.96
CA ALA A 563 -21.02 -8.32 -12.50
C ALA A 563 -21.70 -8.99 -13.70
N MET A 564 -20.94 -9.64 -14.59
CA MET A 564 -21.52 -10.39 -15.71
C MET A 564 -22.33 -11.61 -15.23
N LEU A 565 -21.86 -12.32 -14.20
CA LEU A 565 -22.58 -13.43 -13.58
C LEU A 565 -23.83 -12.97 -12.82
N ALA A 566 -23.76 -11.81 -12.15
CA ALA A 566 -24.89 -11.21 -11.47
C ALA A 566 -25.98 -10.75 -12.46
N ALA A 567 -25.57 -10.10 -13.56
CA ALA A 567 -26.47 -9.68 -14.64
C ALA A 567 -27.15 -10.90 -15.30
N SER A 568 -26.42 -12.00 -15.50
CA SER A 568 -27.01 -13.22 -16.06
C SER A 568 -27.85 -14.02 -15.05
N GLY A 569 -27.71 -13.74 -13.75
CA GLY A 569 -28.45 -14.40 -12.67
C GLY A 569 -27.90 -15.76 -12.30
N GLU A 570 -26.63 -16.03 -12.64
CA GLU A 570 -25.99 -17.34 -12.46
C GLU A 570 -24.95 -17.35 -11.34
N ILE A 571 -24.63 -16.19 -10.75
CA ILE A 571 -23.58 -16.07 -9.74
C ILE A 571 -23.86 -16.97 -8.52
N ASP A 572 -22.86 -17.78 -8.17
CA ASP A 572 -22.86 -18.57 -6.93
C ASP A 572 -22.11 -17.81 -5.83
N LEU A 573 -22.85 -17.45 -4.78
CA LEU A 573 -22.38 -16.70 -3.63
C LEU A 573 -21.81 -17.58 -2.51
N LYS A 574 -21.68 -18.90 -2.73
CA LYS A 574 -21.11 -19.85 -1.77
C LYS A 574 -19.73 -19.41 -1.30
N LEU A 575 -19.60 -19.29 0.01
CA LEU A 575 -18.35 -18.95 0.69
C LEU A 575 -17.47 -20.18 0.92
N GLY A 576 -16.18 -19.96 0.79
CA GLY A 576 -15.11 -20.87 1.21
C GLY A 576 -15.00 -22.19 0.43
N GLY A 577 -14.07 -23.03 0.85
CA GLY A 577 -13.71 -24.27 0.17
C GLY A 577 -12.66 -24.09 -0.93
N PRO A 578 -12.16 -25.18 -1.52
CA PRO A 578 -11.10 -25.13 -2.52
C PRO A 578 -11.39 -24.17 -3.70
N SER A 579 -10.31 -23.61 -4.26
CA SER A 579 -10.36 -22.80 -5.48
C SER A 579 -10.77 -23.66 -6.69
N PHE A 580 -11.54 -23.09 -7.63
CA PHE A 580 -11.92 -23.79 -8.85
C PHE A 580 -10.99 -23.40 -10.01
N LYS A 581 -10.68 -24.36 -10.89
CA LYS A 581 -9.87 -24.11 -12.10
C LYS A 581 -10.80 -23.65 -13.23
N PRO A 582 -10.78 -22.37 -13.67
CA PRO A 582 -11.64 -21.92 -14.77
C PRO A 582 -11.32 -22.65 -16.08
N THR A 583 -12.28 -22.69 -17.00
CA THR A 583 -11.99 -23.05 -18.39
C THR A 583 -11.05 -22.01 -19.01
N ILE A 584 -9.94 -22.48 -19.57
CA ILE A 584 -8.94 -21.68 -20.29
C ILE A 584 -8.91 -22.15 -21.75
N SER A 585 -8.65 -21.24 -22.70
CA SER A 585 -8.60 -21.60 -24.13
C SER A 585 -7.39 -22.49 -24.44
N GLU A 586 -7.51 -23.31 -25.48
CA GLU A 586 -6.44 -24.24 -25.88
C GLU A 586 -5.14 -23.49 -26.21
N GLU A 587 -5.23 -22.34 -26.87
CA GLU A 587 -4.08 -21.51 -27.24
C GLU A 587 -3.31 -21.00 -26.03
N ALA A 588 -4.01 -20.63 -24.95
CA ALA A 588 -3.38 -20.21 -23.72
C ALA A 588 -2.70 -21.38 -22.98
N LEU A 589 -3.14 -22.63 -23.21
CA LEU A 589 -2.52 -23.82 -22.65
C LEU A 589 -1.27 -24.28 -23.45
N GLU A 590 -1.16 -23.92 -24.72
CA GLU A 590 -0.02 -24.32 -25.57
C GLU A 590 1.34 -23.78 -25.07
N GLY A 591 1.32 -22.66 -24.34
CA GLY A 591 2.52 -22.04 -23.75
C GLY A 591 3.11 -22.79 -22.55
N LEU A 592 2.45 -23.84 -22.05
CA LEU A 592 2.91 -24.59 -20.88
C LEU A 592 3.96 -25.64 -21.25
N SER A 593 5.02 -25.71 -20.45
CA SER A 593 6.13 -26.68 -20.61
C SER A 593 5.68 -28.14 -20.54
N ARG A 594 4.54 -28.45 -19.91
CA ARG A 594 3.91 -29.78 -19.89
C ARG A 594 2.54 -29.73 -20.58
N LYS A 595 2.43 -30.32 -21.77
CA LYS A 595 1.19 -30.37 -22.55
C LYS A 595 0.23 -31.45 -22.00
N SER A 596 -1.06 -31.11 -21.95
CA SER A 596 -2.27 -31.88 -21.60
C SER A 596 -2.53 -32.36 -20.17
N SER A 597 -1.55 -32.47 -19.25
CA SER A 597 -1.82 -32.82 -17.83
C SER A 597 -1.79 -31.65 -16.84
N ALA A 598 -1.46 -30.44 -17.31
CA ALA A 598 -1.20 -29.29 -16.44
C ALA A 598 -2.45 -28.56 -15.94
N TRP A 599 -3.60 -28.72 -16.62
CA TRP A 599 -4.82 -27.98 -16.30
C TRP A 599 -6.07 -28.78 -16.63
N GLU A 600 -6.87 -29.08 -15.62
CA GLU A 600 -8.20 -29.65 -15.75
C GLU A 600 -9.21 -28.65 -15.18
N ALA A 601 -10.15 -28.20 -16.02
CA ALA A 601 -11.14 -27.23 -15.60
C ALA A 601 -12.15 -27.87 -14.65
N SER A 602 -12.51 -27.13 -13.60
CA SER A 602 -13.57 -27.51 -12.66
C SER A 602 -14.94 -27.60 -13.35
N GLY A 603 -15.86 -28.33 -12.71
CA GLY A 603 -17.22 -28.52 -13.22
C GLY A 603 -17.98 -27.21 -13.42
N GLY A 604 -18.96 -27.21 -14.33
CA GLY A 604 -19.64 -25.98 -14.77
C GLY A 604 -20.29 -25.16 -13.66
N GLN A 605 -20.79 -25.80 -12.59
CA GLN A 605 -21.36 -25.09 -11.43
C GLN A 605 -20.30 -24.35 -10.60
N GLU A 606 -19.14 -24.96 -10.37
CA GLU A 606 -18.05 -24.31 -9.62
C GLU A 606 -17.52 -23.08 -10.34
N GLN A 607 -17.56 -23.10 -11.67
CA GLN A 607 -17.19 -21.95 -12.50
C GLN A 607 -18.14 -20.76 -12.37
N LEU A 608 -19.27 -20.88 -11.67
CA LEU A 608 -20.19 -19.76 -11.44
C LEU A 608 -19.91 -19.02 -10.12
N ARG A 609 -18.96 -19.52 -9.32
CA ARG A 609 -18.57 -18.90 -8.05
C ARG A 609 -17.94 -17.52 -8.25
N ARG A 610 -18.00 -16.71 -7.18
CA ARG A 610 -17.26 -15.45 -7.04
C ARG A 610 -15.80 -15.60 -7.50
N SER A 611 -15.31 -14.60 -8.22
CA SER A 611 -13.98 -14.63 -8.85
C SER A 611 -12.82 -14.74 -7.86
N LEU A 612 -13.03 -14.39 -6.58
CA LEU A 612 -12.07 -14.65 -5.49
C LEU A 612 -11.66 -16.14 -5.39
N TYR A 613 -12.55 -17.06 -5.76
CA TYR A 613 -12.34 -18.51 -5.68
C TYR A 613 -11.70 -19.10 -6.94
N ILE A 614 -11.28 -18.28 -7.90
CA ILE A 614 -10.51 -18.75 -9.07
C ILE A 614 -9.14 -19.24 -8.60
N TYR A 615 -8.73 -20.40 -9.11
CA TYR A 615 -7.40 -20.97 -8.90
C TYR A 615 -6.31 -20.08 -9.51
N ALA A 616 -5.47 -19.50 -8.66
CA ALA A 616 -4.38 -18.60 -9.04
C ALA A 616 -3.07 -19.39 -9.22
N LYS A 617 -2.82 -19.86 -10.44
CA LYS A 617 -1.56 -20.53 -10.83
C LYS A 617 -0.54 -19.51 -11.32
N ARG A 618 0.61 -19.42 -10.67
CA ARG A 618 1.66 -18.42 -10.98
C ARG A 618 2.19 -18.55 -12.40
N GLY A 619 2.36 -19.78 -12.89
CA GLY A 619 2.82 -20.04 -14.26
C GLY A 619 1.72 -19.91 -15.32
N LEU A 620 0.45 -19.71 -14.94
CA LEU A 620 -0.68 -19.58 -15.85
C LEU A 620 -1.83 -18.81 -15.22
N LEU A 621 -1.75 -17.48 -15.26
CA LEU A 621 -2.87 -16.65 -14.87
C LEU A 621 -3.96 -16.65 -15.95
N THR A 622 -5.22 -16.52 -15.52
CA THR A 622 -6.37 -16.53 -16.45
C THR A 622 -6.29 -15.33 -17.41
N PRO A 623 -6.33 -15.51 -18.75
CA PRO A 623 -6.16 -14.41 -19.71
C PRO A 623 -7.14 -13.24 -19.54
N LEU A 624 -8.40 -13.52 -19.21
CA LEU A 624 -9.39 -12.47 -18.94
C LEU A 624 -9.00 -11.65 -17.69
N MET A 625 -8.47 -12.31 -16.66
CA MET A 625 -8.06 -11.62 -15.43
C MET A 625 -6.84 -10.72 -15.67
N THR A 626 -5.83 -11.23 -16.36
CA THR A 626 -4.60 -10.46 -16.66
C THR A 626 -4.86 -9.30 -17.61
N THR A 627 -5.77 -9.46 -18.58
CA THR A 627 -6.17 -8.37 -19.49
C THR A 627 -6.76 -7.17 -18.73
N PHE A 628 -7.40 -7.43 -17.59
CA PHE A 628 -7.98 -6.42 -16.70
C PHE A 628 -7.13 -6.21 -15.44
N ASP A 629 -5.81 -6.29 -15.61
CA ASP A 629 -4.78 -5.89 -14.64
C ASP A 629 -4.79 -6.67 -13.32
N PHE A 630 -5.09 -7.97 -13.36
CA PHE A 630 -4.89 -8.85 -12.19
C PHE A 630 -3.44 -8.80 -11.69
N ALA A 631 -3.25 -8.75 -10.37
CA ALA A 631 -1.96 -8.52 -9.76
C ALA A 631 -0.94 -9.63 -10.05
N ASP A 632 0.33 -9.24 -10.19
CA ASP A 632 1.44 -10.18 -10.09
C ASP A 632 1.46 -10.77 -8.68
N THR A 633 1.31 -12.08 -8.61
CA THR A 633 1.24 -12.77 -7.34
C THR A 633 2.63 -12.97 -6.71
N THR A 634 3.74 -12.68 -7.41
CA THR A 634 5.13 -12.97 -6.94
C THR A 634 5.66 -11.94 -5.96
N LEU A 635 5.08 -10.73 -5.95
CA LEU A 635 5.51 -9.63 -5.10
C LEU A 635 4.30 -9.01 -4.38
N PRO A 636 4.49 -8.34 -3.23
CA PRO A 636 3.44 -7.58 -2.57
C PRO A 636 2.91 -6.47 -3.49
N CYS A 637 1.62 -6.48 -3.79
CA CYS A 637 0.97 -5.46 -4.62
C CYS A 637 0.09 -4.57 -3.73
N GLY A 638 0.51 -3.32 -3.53
CA GLY A 638 -0.27 -2.33 -2.74
C GLY A 638 -1.28 -1.54 -3.56
N GLN A 639 -1.05 -1.44 -4.87
CA GLN A 639 -1.92 -0.79 -5.84
C GLN A 639 -1.68 -1.46 -7.18
N ARG A 640 -2.77 -1.88 -7.84
CA ARG A 640 -2.70 -2.38 -9.21
C ARG A 640 -2.59 -1.21 -10.17
N ASP A 641 -1.86 -1.40 -11.25
CA ASP A 641 -1.96 -0.50 -12.40
C ASP A 641 -3.37 -0.62 -13.01
N VAL A 642 -3.93 0.49 -13.47
CA VAL A 642 -5.21 0.50 -14.18
C VAL A 642 -4.95 0.92 -15.61
N THR A 643 -4.91 -0.05 -16.52
CA THR A 643 -4.66 0.23 -17.93
C THR A 643 -5.98 0.49 -18.66
N THR A 644 -5.93 1.42 -19.62
CA THR A 644 -7.01 1.64 -20.59
C THR A 644 -6.46 1.36 -21.97
N ALA A 645 -6.71 0.15 -22.47
CA ALA A 645 -6.13 -0.32 -23.73
C ALA A 645 -7.20 -0.88 -24.69
N PRO A 646 -7.08 -0.67 -26.01
CA PRO A 646 -8.02 -1.24 -27.00
C PRO A 646 -8.14 -2.77 -26.92
N THR A 647 -7.08 -3.45 -26.48
CA THR A 647 -7.05 -4.91 -26.27
C THR A 647 -8.08 -5.38 -25.25
N GLN A 648 -8.45 -4.56 -24.27
CA GLN A 648 -9.46 -4.90 -23.26
C GLN A 648 -10.87 -4.97 -23.87
N ALA A 649 -11.23 -3.99 -24.68
CA ALA A 649 -12.50 -4.01 -25.42
C ALA A 649 -12.55 -5.19 -26.40
N LEU A 650 -11.45 -5.44 -27.13
CA LEU A 650 -11.33 -6.59 -28.03
C LEU A 650 -11.43 -7.93 -27.28
N ALA A 651 -10.87 -8.04 -26.08
CA ALA A 651 -11.00 -9.23 -25.25
C ALA A 651 -12.47 -9.47 -24.91
N LEU A 652 -13.20 -8.47 -24.43
CA LEU A 652 -14.63 -8.62 -24.13
C LEU A 652 -15.48 -8.92 -25.37
N LEU A 653 -15.07 -8.45 -26.55
CA LEU A 653 -15.77 -8.74 -27.81
C LEU A 653 -15.60 -10.19 -28.29
N ASN A 654 -14.48 -10.84 -27.97
CA ASN A 654 -14.13 -12.14 -28.54
C ASN A 654 -14.07 -13.28 -27.50
N ASN A 655 -14.21 -12.96 -26.21
CA ASN A 655 -14.06 -13.95 -25.15
C ASN A 655 -15.33 -14.83 -25.01
N SER A 656 -15.13 -16.15 -24.99
CA SER A 656 -16.20 -17.15 -24.90
C SER A 656 -17.03 -17.03 -23.61
N PHE A 657 -16.41 -16.66 -22.48
CA PHE A 657 -17.13 -16.38 -21.24
C PHE A 657 -18.13 -15.25 -21.44
N VAL A 658 -17.72 -14.14 -22.04
CA VAL A 658 -18.59 -12.97 -22.26
C VAL A 658 -19.74 -13.32 -23.21
N HIS A 659 -19.48 -14.07 -24.29
CA HIS A 659 -20.55 -14.56 -25.16
C HIS A 659 -21.54 -15.49 -24.43
N ASN A 660 -21.03 -16.39 -23.59
CA ASN A 660 -21.88 -17.29 -22.81
C ASN A 660 -22.74 -16.53 -21.79
N ARG A 661 -22.20 -15.48 -21.15
CA ARG A 661 -22.98 -14.59 -20.27
C ARG A 661 -24.00 -13.77 -21.04
N SER A 662 -23.65 -13.24 -22.21
CA SER A 662 -24.58 -12.53 -23.10
C SER A 662 -25.80 -13.39 -23.47
N ARG A 663 -25.57 -14.66 -23.84
CA ARG A 663 -26.64 -15.65 -24.08
C ARG A 663 -27.51 -15.88 -22.85
N SER A 664 -26.91 -15.89 -21.67
CA SER A 664 -27.61 -16.20 -20.43
C SER A 664 -28.46 -15.02 -19.94
N VAL A 665 -27.96 -13.79 -20.09
CA VAL A 665 -28.76 -12.56 -19.93
C VAL A 665 -29.97 -12.57 -20.88
N ALA A 666 -29.76 -12.88 -22.17
CA ALA A 666 -30.86 -12.94 -23.14
C ALA A 666 -31.92 -14.01 -22.77
N ARG A 667 -31.50 -15.19 -22.28
CA ARG A 667 -32.45 -16.20 -21.76
C ARG A 667 -33.23 -15.68 -20.56
N ARG A 668 -32.56 -15.00 -19.63
CA ARG A 668 -33.19 -14.40 -18.45
C ARG A 668 -34.21 -13.34 -18.83
N VAL A 669 -33.92 -12.52 -19.84
CA VAL A 669 -34.86 -11.53 -20.38
C VAL A 669 -36.09 -12.21 -20.98
N LEU A 670 -35.89 -13.16 -21.91
CA LEU A 670 -37.00 -13.87 -22.56
C LEU A 670 -37.92 -14.59 -21.56
N ALA A 671 -37.34 -15.17 -20.50
CA ALA A 671 -38.11 -15.86 -19.47
C ALA A 671 -39.00 -14.93 -18.61
N ARG A 672 -38.76 -13.61 -18.64
CA ARG A 672 -39.45 -12.60 -17.81
C ARG A 672 -40.29 -11.61 -18.63
N THR A 673 -40.29 -11.73 -19.95
CA THR A 673 -41.07 -10.87 -20.87
C THR A 673 -42.14 -11.69 -21.60
N SER A 674 -43.15 -11.02 -22.16
CA SER A 674 -44.34 -11.65 -22.77
C SER A 674 -44.10 -12.33 -24.13
N GLY A 675 -42.91 -12.92 -24.36
CA GLY A 675 -42.53 -13.59 -25.61
C GLY A 675 -41.77 -12.68 -26.60
N ALA A 676 -41.56 -13.17 -27.82
CA ALA A 676 -40.69 -12.57 -28.84
C ALA A 676 -41.16 -11.20 -29.37
N ASP A 677 -42.46 -10.89 -29.20
CA ASP A 677 -43.11 -9.68 -29.73
C ASP A 677 -42.97 -8.46 -28.82
N ASP A 678 -42.62 -8.66 -27.54
CA ASP A 678 -42.40 -7.58 -26.57
C ASP A 678 -40.97 -7.03 -26.64
N VAL A 679 -40.58 -6.50 -27.81
CA VAL A 679 -39.22 -5.99 -28.05
C VAL A 679 -38.86 -4.85 -27.09
N VAL A 680 -39.82 -3.96 -26.81
CA VAL A 680 -39.58 -2.81 -25.91
C VAL A 680 -39.40 -3.30 -24.46
N GLY A 681 -40.23 -4.23 -23.98
CA GLY A 681 -40.05 -4.83 -22.66
C GLY A 681 -38.73 -5.60 -22.53
N GLN A 682 -38.31 -6.30 -23.58
CA GLN A 682 -37.00 -6.97 -23.63
C GLN A 682 -35.83 -5.98 -23.52
N ILE A 683 -35.88 -4.87 -24.25
CA ILE A 683 -34.84 -3.83 -24.20
C ILE A 683 -34.76 -3.21 -22.80
N ARG A 684 -35.91 -2.83 -22.22
CA ARG A 684 -35.97 -2.25 -20.86
C ARG A 684 -35.37 -3.19 -19.83
N LEU A 685 -35.79 -4.46 -19.83
CA LEU A 685 -35.28 -5.44 -18.88
C LEU A 685 -33.78 -5.73 -19.10
N ALA A 686 -33.29 -5.76 -20.34
CA ALA A 686 -31.85 -5.92 -20.61
C ALA A 686 -31.03 -4.77 -20.02
N TRP A 687 -31.51 -3.52 -20.15
CA TRP A 687 -30.90 -2.34 -19.54
C TRP A 687 -30.93 -2.39 -18.01
N GLN A 688 -32.07 -2.74 -17.41
CA GLN A 688 -32.19 -2.89 -15.96
C GLN A 688 -31.22 -3.96 -15.41
N LEU A 689 -31.10 -5.11 -16.07
CA LEU A 689 -30.25 -6.22 -15.61
C LEU A 689 -28.75 -5.94 -15.76
N THR A 690 -28.34 -5.10 -16.71
CA THR A 690 -26.93 -4.84 -17.01
C THR A 690 -26.45 -3.48 -16.47
N LEU A 691 -27.24 -2.42 -16.68
CA LEU A 691 -26.88 -1.03 -16.37
C LEU A 691 -27.65 -0.47 -15.16
N GLY A 692 -28.64 -1.20 -14.63
CA GLY A 692 -29.41 -0.77 -13.46
C GLY A 692 -30.19 0.51 -13.69
N ARG A 693 -30.72 0.74 -14.90
CA ARG A 693 -31.61 1.86 -15.21
C ARG A 693 -32.49 1.51 -16.41
N GLU A 694 -33.47 2.37 -16.68
CA GLU A 694 -34.20 2.34 -17.95
C GLU A 694 -33.34 2.94 -19.08
N PRO A 695 -33.50 2.44 -20.33
CA PRO A 695 -32.99 3.11 -21.51
C PRO A 695 -33.76 4.40 -21.78
N ASP A 696 -33.09 5.41 -22.32
CA ASP A 696 -33.78 6.60 -22.84
C ASP A 696 -34.47 6.30 -24.20
N GLU A 697 -35.19 7.28 -24.76
CA GLU A 697 -35.92 7.11 -26.02
C GLU A 697 -34.98 6.85 -27.21
N TYR A 698 -33.79 7.47 -27.21
CA TYR A 698 -32.80 7.31 -28.26
C TYR A 698 -32.15 5.92 -28.19
N GLU A 699 -31.74 5.49 -27.00
CA GLU A 699 -31.20 4.16 -26.71
C GLU A 699 -32.21 3.06 -27.05
N THR A 700 -33.48 3.24 -26.66
CA THR A 700 -34.56 2.30 -26.99
C THR A 700 -34.72 2.16 -28.50
N SER A 701 -34.72 3.28 -29.22
CA SER A 701 -34.85 3.30 -30.68
C SER A 701 -33.66 2.60 -31.36
N LEU A 702 -32.44 2.88 -30.90
CA LEU A 702 -31.22 2.29 -31.44
C LEU A 702 -31.14 0.78 -31.16
N ALA A 703 -31.53 0.35 -29.96
CA ALA A 703 -31.58 -1.05 -29.57
C ALA A 703 -32.61 -1.83 -30.40
N ALA A 704 -33.79 -1.26 -30.64
CA ALA A 704 -34.81 -1.86 -31.49
C ALA A 704 -34.34 -2.02 -32.95
N GLN A 705 -33.67 -1.00 -33.49
CA GLN A 705 -33.06 -1.07 -34.82
C GLN A 705 -31.97 -2.15 -34.89
N HIS A 706 -31.12 -2.24 -33.87
CA HIS A 706 -30.08 -3.28 -33.77
C HIS A 706 -30.70 -4.69 -33.76
N ILE A 707 -31.70 -4.94 -32.90
CA ILE A 707 -32.39 -6.23 -32.85
C ILE A 707 -32.99 -6.58 -34.22
N ALA A 708 -33.67 -5.64 -34.87
CA ALA A 708 -34.27 -5.86 -36.18
C ALA A 708 -33.21 -6.23 -37.23
N ALA A 709 -32.09 -5.50 -37.28
CA ALA A 709 -30.98 -5.76 -38.20
C ALA A 709 -30.34 -7.14 -37.94
N GLN A 710 -30.15 -7.53 -36.68
CA GLN A 710 -29.57 -8.83 -36.33
C GLN A 710 -30.52 -9.99 -36.66
N ARG A 711 -31.84 -9.85 -36.44
CA ARG A 711 -32.85 -10.84 -36.86
C ARG A 711 -32.74 -11.13 -38.36
N THR A 712 -32.58 -10.10 -39.20
CA THR A 712 -32.37 -10.28 -40.65
C THR A 712 -31.05 -11.00 -40.95
N ARG A 713 -29.98 -10.72 -40.20
CA ARG A 713 -28.64 -11.27 -40.44
C ARG A 713 -28.50 -12.75 -40.07
N PHE A 714 -29.14 -13.20 -39.00
CA PHE A 714 -29.05 -14.60 -38.54
C PHE A 714 -29.88 -15.60 -39.36
N LYS A 715 -30.64 -15.14 -40.38
CA LYS A 715 -31.34 -15.96 -41.41
C LYS A 715 -32.34 -17.02 -40.91
N SER A 716 -32.78 -16.92 -39.68
CA SER A 716 -33.99 -17.53 -39.14
C SER A 716 -34.55 -16.53 -38.12
N ASP A 717 -35.82 -16.65 -37.77
CA ASP A 717 -36.54 -15.80 -36.80
C ASP A 717 -36.02 -15.94 -35.35
N ASP A 718 -34.71 -16.11 -35.18
CA ASP A 718 -34.01 -16.39 -33.94
C ASP A 718 -33.85 -15.08 -33.14
N SER A 719 -34.99 -14.64 -32.62
CA SER A 719 -35.13 -13.54 -31.67
C SER A 719 -34.16 -13.67 -30.50
N PHE A 720 -33.79 -14.90 -30.12
CA PHE A 720 -32.83 -15.15 -29.07
C PHE A 720 -31.39 -14.74 -29.45
N LEU A 721 -30.92 -15.03 -30.68
CA LEU A 721 -29.59 -14.60 -31.12
C LEU A 721 -29.50 -13.08 -31.31
N ALA A 722 -30.55 -12.44 -31.82
CA ALA A 722 -30.60 -10.99 -31.95
C ALA A 722 -30.54 -10.29 -30.58
N LEU A 723 -31.31 -10.79 -29.60
CA LEU A 723 -31.27 -10.29 -28.22
C LEU A 723 -29.93 -10.60 -27.53
N THR A 724 -29.33 -11.77 -27.80
CA THR A 724 -27.98 -12.11 -27.34
C THR A 724 -26.96 -11.11 -27.83
N SER A 725 -27.05 -10.68 -29.10
CA SER A 725 -26.17 -9.65 -29.65
C SER A 725 -26.35 -8.31 -28.95
N LEU A 726 -27.58 -7.90 -28.62
CA LEU A 726 -27.81 -6.69 -27.83
C LEU A 726 -27.20 -6.80 -26.42
N CYS A 727 -27.41 -7.92 -25.73
CA CYS A 727 -26.82 -8.16 -24.41
C CYS A 727 -25.29 -8.12 -24.46
N HIS A 728 -24.68 -8.61 -25.55
CA HIS A 728 -23.24 -8.54 -25.74
C HIS A 728 -22.74 -7.11 -25.88
N VAL A 729 -23.46 -6.26 -26.61
CA VAL A 729 -23.15 -4.81 -26.69
C VAL A 729 -23.23 -4.16 -25.30
N LEU A 730 -24.26 -4.46 -24.52
CA LEU A 730 -24.44 -3.89 -23.18
C LEU A 730 -23.31 -4.29 -22.23
N LEU A 731 -22.94 -5.57 -22.19
CA LEU A 731 -21.83 -6.07 -21.36
C LEU A 731 -20.45 -5.54 -21.80
N ASN A 732 -20.33 -4.98 -23.01
CA ASN A 732 -19.12 -4.36 -23.55
C ASN A 732 -19.13 -2.82 -23.42
N SER A 733 -20.25 -2.23 -22.97
CA SER A 733 -20.40 -0.78 -22.89
C SER A 733 -19.55 -0.17 -21.79
N ASN A 734 -19.14 1.09 -21.96
CA ASN A 734 -18.41 1.81 -20.91
C ASN A 734 -19.23 1.89 -19.62
N GLU A 735 -20.55 2.10 -19.69
CA GLU A 735 -21.39 2.17 -18.49
C GLU A 735 -21.42 0.84 -17.71
N PHE A 736 -21.28 -0.30 -18.39
CA PHE A 736 -21.16 -1.58 -17.69
C PHE A 736 -19.82 -1.75 -16.98
N ILE A 737 -18.73 -1.33 -17.64
CA ILE A 737 -17.35 -1.54 -17.19
C ILE A 737 -16.91 -0.49 -16.15
N TYR A 738 -17.56 0.68 -16.11
CA TYR A 738 -17.28 1.73 -15.13
C TYR A 738 -18.30 1.73 -13.99
N VAL A 739 -17.86 2.19 -12.83
CA VAL A 739 -18.68 2.26 -11.60
C VAL A 739 -19.69 3.41 -11.67
N ASP A 740 -19.22 4.56 -12.17
CA ASP A 740 -19.88 5.85 -12.23
C ASP A 740 -20.30 6.26 -13.64
#